data_AF-A0A078KVF6-F1
#
_entry.id   AF-A0A078KVF6-F1
#
_cell.length_a   1.000
_cell.length_b   1.000
_cell.length_c   1.000
_cell.angle_alpha   90.00
_cell.angle_beta   90.00
_cell.angle_gamma   90.00
#
_symmetry.space_group_name_H-M   'P 1'
#
loop_
_entity.id
_entity.type
_entity.pdbx_description
1 polymer ?
#
loop_
_entity_poly.entity_id
_entity_poly.type
_entity_poly.pdbx_seq_one_letter_code
_entity_poly.pdbx_strand_id
1 'polypeptide(L)'
;MKQELTTLANVDIRAFPKEKIINPLMTDITIGDLHANPLLLLNHLVRRGIVDISPENYEAFAKIYTLPKLQPKLGNVYTSEKAPIFSADNKKEDLENIYAQFNQIVGQITVIDKKTLFRLIGDELVDRGMSDYFVLKLLQRLDKQGANFEIIPSNHGIEFVEACEKFAQNGNKLVAARIKNVAHGNSFVALQESIEAGAIKAEEILDIYNQSYKKHLKLISYSLDKEGNEIHIFSHAGIGLNHIRGLAEKFGVPYSARNAADLAKTIDNINKQFALKVDANEVHTLYSDEMMYRGYTSKAKYNVKDEVIAAILWGRVYSDLERESTDFIVKFIHGHDDGDRDQTHLTLNEKLGQFANYRGDLKFYSTDGQHEAPTNYLEEISILKQKVNLLQTEVDELKTTNSALEKTHSHLNARLSEATRLLVANVKQHLATKDERDQLNSQNDALQREIGQLKQENAQLKIDSDKAVQEQKSLANEQRRIVAELLTIKELDCANLIATKLIPSSTTYFLHLVEEAKQLDSSVRIKDYHQDFPTFKGEVADKERYEKIGEKYKAMQRLLLALTDTKNNPLPSERITKFSESLANHNAQIKEYRDSAWIHYSKSCAIAIGIVCTGIIPGIIALLAYSSYKGKSSSLFFVKSIGEEYVDTMDASLLNSPISVGAG
;
A
#
# COMPACT_ATOMS: atom_id res chain seq x y z
N MET A 1 -23.14 15.16 -9.89
CA MET A 1 -21.80 15.18 -10.49
C MET A 1 -21.87 15.62 -11.94
N LYS A 2 -20.90 16.39 -12.47
CA LYS A 2 -20.77 16.58 -13.92
C LYS A 2 -20.01 15.39 -14.51
N GLN A 3 -20.49 14.95 -15.67
CA GLN A 3 -19.93 13.83 -16.40
C GLN A 3 -19.92 14.11 -17.89
N GLU A 4 -18.96 13.54 -18.59
CA GLU A 4 -18.82 13.68 -20.04
C GLU A 4 -18.34 12.36 -20.64
N LEU A 5 -19.17 11.73 -21.47
CA LEU A 5 -18.71 10.74 -22.44
C LEU A 5 -18.39 11.47 -23.74
N THR A 6 -17.13 11.48 -24.13
CA THR A 6 -16.72 12.08 -25.40
C THR A 6 -16.35 10.97 -26.38
N THR A 7 -16.82 11.12 -27.62
CA THR A 7 -16.43 10.26 -28.75
C THR A 7 -15.85 11.14 -29.84
N LEU A 8 -14.62 10.89 -30.23
CA LEU A 8 -14.01 11.53 -31.40
C LEU A 8 -14.03 10.55 -32.55
N ALA A 9 -14.78 10.87 -33.60
CA ALA A 9 -14.91 9.98 -34.74
C ALA A 9 -13.65 9.99 -35.60
N ASN A 10 -13.30 8.82 -36.16
CA ASN A 10 -12.26 8.67 -37.19
C ASN A 10 -10.86 9.23 -36.82
N VAL A 11 -10.45 9.09 -35.55
CA VAL A 11 -9.11 9.47 -35.09
C VAL A 11 -8.07 8.53 -35.68
N ASP A 12 -7.01 9.09 -36.30
CA ASP A 12 -5.78 8.37 -36.63
C ASP A 12 -4.76 8.57 -35.51
N ILE A 13 -4.52 7.55 -34.69
CA ILE A 13 -3.63 7.66 -33.53
C ILE A 13 -2.14 7.79 -33.93
N ARG A 14 -1.80 7.56 -35.20
CA ARG A 14 -0.43 7.78 -35.72
C ARG A 14 -0.14 9.25 -36.01
N ALA A 15 -1.18 10.06 -36.21
CA ALA A 15 -1.03 11.48 -36.44
C ALA A 15 -0.95 12.23 -35.11
N PHE A 16 -0.08 13.24 -35.03
CA PHE A 16 -0.03 14.12 -33.87
C PHE A 16 -1.41 14.79 -33.64
N PRO A 17 -1.93 14.77 -32.41
CA PRO A 17 -3.17 15.47 -32.07
C PRO A 17 -3.14 16.98 -32.35
N LYS A 18 -3.90 17.44 -33.35
CA LYS A 18 -4.03 18.88 -33.64
C LYS A 18 -4.89 19.63 -32.61
N GLU A 19 -5.83 18.92 -32.00
CA GLU A 19 -6.79 19.48 -31.05
C GLU A 19 -6.54 18.93 -29.65
N LYS A 20 -6.34 19.85 -28.70
CA LYS A 20 -6.38 19.55 -27.27
C LYS A 20 -7.83 19.68 -26.80
N ILE A 21 -8.29 18.70 -26.05
CA ILE A 21 -9.64 18.66 -25.48
C ILE A 21 -9.44 18.67 -23.98
N ILE A 22 -9.31 19.87 -23.44
CA ILE A 22 -9.07 20.12 -22.03
C ILE A 22 -10.37 20.70 -21.47
N ASN A 23 -10.99 19.97 -20.56
CA ASN A 23 -12.14 20.47 -19.80
C ASN A 23 -11.65 20.75 -18.37
N PRO A 24 -11.38 22.02 -18.01
CA PRO A 24 -10.80 22.36 -16.70
C PRO A 24 -11.75 22.09 -15.52
N LEU A 25 -13.02 21.77 -15.81
CA LEU A 25 -14.00 21.39 -14.80
C LEU A 25 -13.92 19.91 -14.43
N MET A 26 -13.35 19.06 -15.30
CA MET A 26 -13.21 17.62 -15.03
C MET A 26 -11.91 17.37 -14.26
N THR A 27 -11.99 16.55 -13.23
CA THR A 27 -10.87 16.20 -12.34
C THR A 27 -10.32 14.82 -12.65
N ASP A 28 -11.06 13.98 -13.37
CA ASP A 28 -10.61 12.67 -13.81
C ASP A 28 -10.99 12.32 -15.26
N ILE A 29 -10.24 11.38 -15.83
CA ILE A 29 -10.42 10.82 -17.18
C ILE A 29 -10.24 9.31 -17.11
N THR A 30 -11.15 8.56 -17.70
CA THR A 30 -11.09 7.10 -17.79
C THR A 30 -10.94 6.69 -19.24
N ILE A 31 -9.86 5.96 -19.52
CA ILE A 31 -9.50 5.41 -20.82
C ILE A 31 -10.01 3.97 -20.87
N GLY A 32 -10.64 3.60 -21.99
CA GLY A 32 -11.09 2.23 -22.26
C GLY A 32 -9.94 1.23 -22.41
N ASP A 33 -10.26 0.03 -22.90
CA ASP A 33 -9.27 -1.04 -23.08
C ASP A 33 -8.15 -0.58 -24.02
N LEU A 34 -6.91 -0.70 -23.55
CA LEU A 34 -5.75 -0.16 -24.27
C LEU A 34 -5.21 -1.13 -25.34
N HIS A 35 -5.54 -2.42 -25.23
CA HIS A 35 -5.03 -3.50 -26.10
C HIS A 35 -3.49 -3.50 -26.21
N ALA A 36 -2.80 -3.20 -25.11
CA ALA A 36 -1.35 -3.01 -25.02
C ALA A 36 -0.79 -2.03 -26.08
N ASN A 37 -1.56 -1.01 -26.44
CA ASN A 37 -1.19 -0.03 -27.45
C ASN A 37 -0.65 1.29 -26.83
N PRO A 38 0.67 1.47 -26.72
CA PRO A 38 1.29 2.67 -26.14
C PRO A 38 1.02 3.94 -26.97
N LEU A 39 0.77 3.82 -28.28
CA LEU A 39 0.47 4.96 -29.14
C LEU A 39 -0.95 5.49 -28.88
N LEU A 40 -1.91 4.60 -28.61
CA LEU A 40 -3.25 4.96 -28.18
C LEU A 40 -3.19 5.70 -26.83
N LEU A 41 -2.43 5.18 -25.85
CA LEU A 41 -2.23 5.83 -24.56
C LEU A 41 -1.63 7.23 -24.74
N LEU A 42 -0.55 7.34 -25.51
CA LEU A 42 0.08 8.63 -25.80
C LEU A 42 -0.89 9.61 -26.47
N ASN A 43 -1.74 9.14 -27.41
CA ASN A 43 -2.75 9.96 -28.06
C ASN A 43 -3.74 10.55 -27.05
N HIS A 44 -4.26 9.73 -26.12
CA HIS A 44 -5.11 10.19 -25.02
C HIS A 44 -4.40 11.26 -24.19
N LEU A 45 -3.19 10.97 -23.72
CA LEU A 45 -2.46 11.86 -22.81
C LEU A 45 -2.15 13.23 -23.44
N VAL A 46 -1.75 13.25 -24.72
CA VAL A 46 -1.48 14.51 -25.45
C VAL A 46 -2.76 15.30 -25.68
N ARG A 47 -3.84 14.63 -26.12
CA ARG A 47 -5.14 15.28 -26.35
C ARG A 47 -5.71 15.92 -25.10
N ARG A 48 -5.49 15.29 -23.95
CA ARG A 48 -6.01 15.75 -22.66
C ARG A 48 -5.11 16.79 -22.00
N GLY A 49 -3.97 17.11 -22.60
CA GLY A 49 -2.99 18.00 -21.98
C GLY A 49 -2.40 17.45 -20.70
N ILE A 50 -2.32 16.13 -20.55
CA ILE A 50 -1.64 15.47 -19.43
C ILE A 50 -0.13 15.51 -19.67
N VAL A 51 0.27 15.26 -20.92
CA VAL A 51 1.67 15.30 -21.35
C VAL A 51 1.88 16.26 -22.51
N ASP A 52 3.13 16.71 -22.63
CA ASP A 52 3.63 17.43 -23.79
C ASP A 52 4.76 16.64 -24.47
N ILE A 53 4.73 16.66 -25.80
CA ILE A 53 5.71 16.03 -26.70
C ILE A 53 5.69 16.80 -28.02
N SER A 54 6.86 16.99 -28.65
CA SER A 54 6.89 17.65 -29.96
C SER A 54 6.24 16.78 -31.05
N PRO A 55 5.65 17.39 -32.10
CA PRO A 55 5.10 16.65 -33.22
C PRO A 55 6.09 15.68 -33.87
N GLU A 56 7.36 16.08 -33.98
CA GLU A 56 8.43 15.27 -34.58
C GLU A 56 8.72 14.02 -33.73
N ASN A 57 8.73 14.16 -32.41
CA ASN A 57 8.94 13.05 -31.49
C ASN A 57 7.72 12.12 -31.44
N TYR A 58 6.51 12.66 -31.54
CA TYR A 58 5.29 11.86 -31.66
C TYR A 58 5.29 11.04 -32.95
N GLU A 59 5.65 11.65 -34.08
CA GLU A 59 5.77 10.94 -35.35
C GLU A 59 6.85 9.86 -35.30
N ALA A 60 8.01 10.14 -34.67
CA ALA A 60 9.05 9.15 -34.45
C ALA A 60 8.55 7.99 -33.55
N PHE A 61 7.79 8.29 -32.50
CA PHE A 61 7.16 7.28 -31.63
C PHE A 61 6.23 6.37 -32.45
N ALA A 62 5.32 6.98 -33.23
CA ALA A 62 4.38 6.25 -34.08
C ALA A 62 5.10 5.40 -35.14
N LYS A 63 6.17 5.93 -35.73
CA LYS A 63 6.99 5.20 -36.71
C LYS A 63 7.66 3.98 -36.10
N ILE A 64 8.26 4.11 -34.90
CA ILE A 64 8.84 2.96 -34.18
C ILE A 64 7.77 1.92 -33.91
N TYR A 65 6.63 2.33 -33.35
CA TYR A 65 5.55 1.41 -32.98
C TYR A 65 4.96 0.66 -34.18
N THR A 66 4.98 1.28 -35.36
CA THR A 66 4.45 0.72 -36.62
C THR A 66 5.51 0.09 -37.53
N LEU A 67 6.75 -0.10 -37.04
CA LEU A 67 7.82 -0.72 -37.84
C LEU A 67 7.38 -2.12 -38.33
N PRO A 68 7.45 -2.41 -39.64
CA PRO A 68 7.03 -3.70 -40.19
C PRO A 68 7.70 -4.91 -39.52
N LYS A 69 8.96 -4.78 -39.11
CA LYS A 69 9.70 -5.86 -38.44
C LYS A 69 9.22 -6.15 -37.01
N LEU A 70 8.48 -5.24 -36.39
CA LEU A 70 7.85 -5.43 -35.07
C LEU A 70 6.39 -5.92 -35.19
N GLN A 71 5.78 -5.87 -36.37
CA GLN A 71 4.41 -6.31 -36.55
C GLN A 71 4.36 -7.84 -36.66
N PRO A 72 3.58 -8.55 -35.82
CA PRO A 72 3.33 -9.96 -36.03
C PRO A 72 2.57 -10.16 -37.35
N LYS A 73 2.81 -11.28 -38.03
CA LYS A 73 1.95 -11.63 -39.17
C LYS A 73 0.69 -12.26 -38.61
N LEU A 74 -0.42 -11.55 -38.76
CA LEU A 74 -1.73 -12.04 -38.38
C LEU A 74 -2.14 -13.13 -39.38
N GLY A 75 -2.34 -14.35 -38.88
CA GLY A 75 -2.99 -15.44 -39.60
C GLY A 75 -4.51 -15.31 -39.47
N ASN A 76 -5.20 -16.40 -39.12
CA ASN A 76 -6.59 -16.31 -38.68
C ASN A 76 -6.66 -15.91 -37.20
N VAL A 77 -7.87 -15.69 -36.64
CA VAL A 77 -8.10 -15.21 -35.26
C VAL A 77 -7.39 -16.07 -34.18
N TYR A 78 -6.92 -17.27 -34.53
CA TYR A 78 -6.29 -18.23 -33.63
C TYR A 78 -4.80 -18.47 -33.90
N THR A 79 -4.21 -17.85 -34.93
CA THR A 79 -2.80 -18.02 -35.28
C THR A 79 -2.13 -16.69 -35.58
N SER A 80 -1.07 -16.36 -34.86
CA SER A 80 -0.15 -15.27 -35.22
C SER A 80 1.26 -15.85 -35.29
N GLU A 81 1.99 -15.47 -36.34
CA GLU A 81 3.43 -15.70 -36.38
C GLU A 81 4.11 -14.57 -35.61
N LYS A 82 5.20 -14.90 -34.91
CA LYS A 82 6.06 -13.92 -34.25
C LYS A 82 6.47 -12.82 -35.23
N ALA A 83 6.70 -11.62 -34.72
CA ALA A 83 7.20 -10.51 -35.52
C ALA A 83 8.52 -10.90 -36.23
N PRO A 84 8.75 -10.47 -37.49
CA PRO A 84 9.92 -10.88 -38.29
C PRO A 84 11.27 -10.65 -37.59
N ILE A 85 11.36 -9.62 -36.74
CA ILE A 85 12.58 -9.31 -35.99
C ILE A 85 13.07 -10.49 -35.14
N PHE A 86 12.18 -11.33 -34.61
CA PHE A 86 12.58 -12.44 -33.73
C PHE A 86 13.19 -13.63 -34.48
N SER A 87 13.05 -13.65 -35.81
CA SER A 87 13.66 -14.62 -36.71
C SER A 87 14.95 -14.12 -37.38
N ALA A 88 15.31 -12.85 -37.19
CA ALA A 88 16.50 -12.26 -37.81
C ALA A 88 17.80 -12.69 -37.08
N ASP A 89 18.88 -12.89 -37.84
CA ASP A 89 20.18 -13.26 -37.28
C ASP A 89 20.74 -12.17 -36.35
N ASN A 90 20.50 -10.90 -36.70
CA ASN A 90 20.95 -9.73 -35.94
C ASN A 90 19.90 -9.21 -34.94
N LYS A 91 18.91 -10.02 -34.55
CA LYS A 91 17.75 -9.59 -33.75
C LYS A 91 18.09 -8.81 -32.49
N LYS A 92 19.17 -9.17 -31.79
CA LYS A 92 19.59 -8.50 -30.55
C LYS A 92 19.95 -7.04 -30.81
N GLU A 93 20.89 -6.80 -31.73
CA GLU A 93 21.35 -5.45 -32.09
C GLU A 93 20.19 -4.61 -32.65
N ASP A 94 19.35 -5.21 -33.48
CA ASP A 94 18.17 -4.57 -34.04
C ASP A 94 17.18 -4.11 -32.96
N LEU A 95 16.92 -4.96 -31.96
CA LEU A 95 16.06 -4.65 -30.82
C LEU A 95 16.70 -3.58 -29.92
N GLU A 96 17.98 -3.70 -29.59
CA GLU A 96 18.72 -2.71 -28.79
C GLU A 96 18.64 -1.31 -29.42
N ASN A 97 18.83 -1.21 -30.75
CA ASN A 97 18.72 0.04 -31.48
C ASN A 97 17.31 0.64 -31.43
N ILE A 98 16.28 -0.20 -31.59
CA ILE A 98 14.87 0.23 -31.51
C ILE A 98 14.56 0.74 -30.10
N TYR A 99 14.93 -0.01 -29.07
CA TYR A 99 14.64 0.36 -27.69
C TYR A 99 15.43 1.59 -27.24
N ALA A 100 16.67 1.78 -27.71
CA ALA A 100 17.43 2.99 -27.47
C ALA A 100 16.74 4.24 -28.06
N GLN A 101 16.30 4.17 -29.32
CA GLN A 101 15.57 5.27 -29.97
C GLN A 101 14.24 5.56 -29.26
N PHE A 102 13.49 4.50 -28.92
CA PHE A 102 12.24 4.63 -28.19
C PHE A 102 12.45 5.29 -26.82
N ASN A 103 13.45 4.85 -26.06
CA ASN A 103 13.78 5.40 -24.74
C ASN A 103 14.20 6.87 -24.83
N GLN A 104 14.92 7.26 -25.89
CA GLN A 104 15.27 8.67 -26.14
C GLN A 104 14.03 9.53 -26.38
N ILE A 105 13.03 9.02 -27.11
CA ILE A 105 11.77 9.73 -27.35
C ILE A 105 10.95 9.83 -26.06
N VAL A 106 10.78 8.72 -25.34
CA VAL A 106 10.06 8.70 -24.04
C VAL A 106 10.72 9.65 -23.04
N GLY A 107 12.05 9.74 -23.03
CA GLY A 107 12.79 10.68 -22.19
C GLY A 107 12.45 12.16 -22.42
N GLN A 108 11.91 12.51 -23.60
CA GLN A 108 11.51 13.87 -23.96
C GLN A 108 10.02 14.17 -23.67
N ILE A 109 9.23 13.17 -23.29
CA ILE A 109 7.84 13.37 -22.88
C ILE A 109 7.82 14.05 -21.51
N THR A 110 7.06 15.14 -21.37
CA THR A 110 6.94 15.91 -20.12
C THR A 110 5.52 15.82 -19.58
N VAL A 111 5.35 15.52 -18.29
CA VAL A 111 4.04 15.60 -17.62
C VAL A 111 3.78 17.06 -17.27
N ILE A 112 2.74 17.64 -17.87
CA ILE A 112 2.36 19.04 -17.69
C ILE A 112 1.15 19.21 -16.76
N ASP A 113 0.33 18.16 -16.60
CA ASP A 113 -0.72 18.09 -15.60
C ASP A 113 -0.50 16.88 -14.68
N LYS A 114 -0.39 17.17 -13.39
CA LYS A 114 -0.16 16.20 -12.31
C LYS A 114 -1.37 16.04 -11.40
N LYS A 115 -2.43 16.84 -11.61
CA LYS A 115 -3.60 16.87 -10.74
C LYS A 115 -4.68 15.94 -11.27
N THR A 116 -4.95 16.02 -12.57
CA THR A 116 -5.98 15.19 -13.22
C THR A 116 -5.64 13.72 -13.05
N LEU A 117 -6.56 12.97 -12.45
CA LEU A 117 -6.48 11.53 -12.35
C LEU A 117 -6.79 10.93 -13.72
N PHE A 118 -5.89 10.14 -14.32
CA PHE A 118 -6.27 9.29 -15.45
C PHE A 118 -6.30 7.82 -15.04
N ARG A 119 -7.37 7.14 -15.43
CA ARG A 119 -7.66 5.76 -15.08
C ARG A 119 -7.56 4.89 -16.32
N LEU A 120 -6.75 3.85 -16.25
CA LEU A 120 -6.70 2.80 -17.26
C LEU A 120 -7.65 1.68 -16.84
N ILE A 121 -8.68 1.41 -17.63
CA ILE A 121 -9.69 0.41 -17.27
C ILE A 121 -9.25 -1.03 -17.50
N GLY A 122 -8.07 -1.23 -18.10
CA GLY A 122 -7.43 -2.53 -18.24
C GLY A 122 -6.83 -2.73 -19.63
N ASP A 123 -6.38 -3.97 -19.85
CA ASP A 123 -5.77 -4.46 -21.10
C ASP A 123 -4.61 -3.60 -21.58
N GLU A 124 -3.89 -2.98 -20.65
CA GLU A 124 -2.71 -2.17 -20.92
C GLU A 124 -1.45 -2.99 -21.14
N LEU A 125 -1.43 -4.26 -20.71
CA LEU A 125 -0.35 -5.21 -20.92
C LEU A 125 -0.89 -6.59 -21.30
N VAL A 126 -0.03 -7.46 -21.84
CA VAL A 126 -0.36 -8.86 -22.20
C VAL A 126 -1.52 -8.96 -23.19
N ASP A 127 -1.63 -7.99 -24.09
CA ASP A 127 -2.66 -7.97 -25.13
C ASP A 127 -2.04 -8.00 -26.55
N ARG A 128 -2.80 -7.61 -27.56
CA ARG A 128 -2.55 -7.68 -29.00
C ARG A 128 -1.55 -6.65 -29.51
N GLY A 129 -1.14 -5.70 -28.67
CA GLY A 129 -0.14 -4.69 -28.97
C GLY A 129 1.23 -5.27 -29.32
N MET A 130 2.18 -4.41 -29.69
CA MET A 130 3.46 -4.87 -30.26
C MET A 130 4.45 -5.37 -29.21
N SER A 131 4.57 -4.68 -28.07
CA SER A 131 5.47 -5.08 -26.97
C SER A 131 5.09 -4.35 -25.69
N ASP A 132 4.96 -5.10 -24.59
CA ASP A 132 4.67 -4.55 -23.27
C ASP A 132 5.75 -3.57 -22.78
N TYR A 133 6.99 -3.71 -23.28
CA TYR A 133 8.08 -2.79 -22.96
C TYR A 133 7.69 -1.34 -23.21
N PHE A 134 7.00 -1.05 -24.32
CA PHE A 134 6.66 0.32 -24.69
C PHE A 134 5.64 0.95 -23.72
N VAL A 135 4.63 0.19 -23.29
CA VAL A 135 3.66 0.66 -22.30
C VAL A 135 4.35 0.84 -20.95
N LEU A 136 5.13 -0.15 -20.51
CA LEU A 136 5.86 -0.11 -19.24
C LEU A 136 6.78 1.12 -19.11
N LYS A 137 7.54 1.45 -20.17
CA LYS A 137 8.41 2.64 -20.17
C LYS A 137 7.63 3.95 -20.18
N LEU A 138 6.48 4.01 -20.85
CA LEU A 138 5.61 5.18 -20.81
C LEU A 138 5.04 5.36 -19.40
N LEU A 139 4.49 4.31 -18.78
CA LEU A 139 4.02 4.33 -17.40
C LEU A 139 5.13 4.73 -16.40
N GLN A 140 6.34 4.16 -16.55
CA GLN A 140 7.51 4.55 -15.76
C GLN A 140 7.82 6.04 -15.90
N ARG A 141 7.71 6.61 -17.10
CA ARG A 141 7.97 8.03 -17.35
C ARG A 141 6.91 8.93 -16.71
N LEU A 142 5.65 8.52 -16.73
CA LEU A 142 4.52 9.23 -16.11
C LEU A 142 4.67 9.22 -14.59
N ASP A 143 4.93 8.05 -14.02
CA ASP A 143 5.14 7.85 -12.58
C ASP A 143 6.32 8.68 -12.05
N LYS A 144 7.49 8.60 -12.70
CA LYS A 144 8.68 9.37 -12.30
C LYS A 144 8.51 10.89 -12.36
N GLN A 145 7.54 11.39 -13.12
CA GLN A 145 7.22 12.81 -13.18
C GLN A 145 6.03 13.22 -12.30
N GLY A 146 5.43 12.26 -11.58
CA GLY A 146 4.33 12.49 -10.65
C GLY A 146 2.98 12.71 -11.34
N ALA A 147 2.72 12.05 -12.48
CA ALA A 147 1.38 12.00 -13.02
C ALA A 147 0.45 11.22 -12.07
N ASN A 148 -0.81 11.65 -11.94
CA ASN A 148 -1.80 11.00 -11.10
C ASN A 148 -2.57 9.97 -11.91
N PHE A 149 -2.35 8.68 -11.65
CA PHE A 149 -3.03 7.62 -12.39
C PHE A 149 -3.26 6.37 -11.59
N GLU A 150 -4.18 5.55 -12.09
CA GLU A 150 -4.49 4.23 -11.56
C GLU A 150 -4.80 3.25 -12.68
N ILE A 151 -4.58 1.97 -12.40
CA ILE A 151 -4.73 0.87 -13.33
C ILE A 151 -5.70 -0.13 -12.70
N ILE A 152 -6.79 -0.41 -13.41
CA ILE A 152 -7.72 -1.45 -13.01
C ILE A 152 -7.24 -2.77 -13.63
N PRO A 153 -6.96 -3.82 -12.83
CA PRO A 153 -6.46 -5.06 -13.37
C PRO A 153 -7.52 -5.71 -14.26
N SER A 154 -7.09 -6.18 -15.43
CA SER A 154 -7.89 -6.98 -16.34
C SER A 154 -7.49 -8.46 -16.31
N ASN A 155 -8.23 -9.30 -17.05
CA ASN A 155 -7.79 -10.68 -17.27
C ASN A 155 -6.43 -10.75 -17.98
N HIS A 156 -6.05 -9.74 -18.78
CA HIS A 156 -4.73 -9.64 -19.40
C HIS A 156 -3.67 -9.11 -18.42
N GLY A 157 -3.94 -7.97 -17.75
CA GLY A 157 -3.00 -7.36 -16.81
C GLY A 157 -2.60 -8.28 -15.65
N ILE A 158 -3.52 -9.13 -15.18
CA ILE A 158 -3.23 -10.09 -14.11
C ILE A 158 -2.23 -11.19 -14.50
N GLU A 159 -2.06 -11.46 -15.80
CA GLU A 159 -1.02 -12.38 -16.28
C GLU A 159 0.37 -11.77 -16.16
N PHE A 160 0.51 -10.47 -16.42
CA PHE A 160 1.77 -9.75 -16.21
C PHE A 160 2.14 -9.71 -14.73
N VAL A 161 1.15 -9.42 -13.87
CA VAL A 161 1.32 -9.42 -12.41
C VAL A 161 1.83 -10.78 -11.95
N GLU A 162 1.13 -11.87 -12.29
CA GLU A 162 1.55 -13.22 -11.87
C GLU A 162 2.94 -13.60 -12.43
N ALA A 163 3.24 -13.26 -13.69
CA ALA A 163 4.55 -13.55 -14.27
C ALA A 163 5.69 -12.88 -13.48
N CYS A 164 5.46 -11.67 -12.98
CA CYS A 164 6.40 -10.96 -12.11
C CYS A 164 6.48 -11.57 -10.71
N GLU A 165 5.32 -11.85 -10.09
CA GLU A 165 5.25 -12.42 -8.73
C GLU A 165 5.87 -13.82 -8.65
N LYS A 166 5.70 -14.64 -9.70
CA LYS A 166 6.24 -16.00 -9.80
C LYS A 166 7.60 -16.07 -10.48
N PHE A 167 8.27 -14.93 -10.76
CA PHE A 167 9.53 -14.90 -11.50
C PHE A 167 10.58 -15.88 -10.95
N ALA A 168 10.82 -15.86 -9.64
CA ALA A 168 11.78 -16.77 -8.99
C ALA A 168 11.31 -18.24 -9.03
N GLN A 169 10.01 -18.48 -8.83
CA GLN A 169 9.40 -19.81 -8.87
C GLN A 169 9.50 -20.43 -10.27
N ASN A 170 9.47 -19.59 -11.31
CA ASN A 170 9.59 -19.96 -12.72
C ASN A 170 11.05 -20.03 -13.20
N GLY A 171 12.02 -20.11 -12.29
CA GLY A 171 13.44 -20.22 -12.63
C GLY A 171 14.02 -18.93 -13.21
N ASN A 172 13.64 -17.79 -12.64
CA ASN A 172 14.03 -16.44 -13.07
C ASN A 172 13.59 -16.13 -14.51
N LYS A 173 12.34 -16.48 -14.83
CA LYS A 173 11.71 -16.19 -16.12
C LYS A 173 10.33 -15.58 -15.91
N LEU A 174 10.03 -14.56 -16.71
CA LEU A 174 8.68 -14.04 -16.86
C LEU A 174 7.89 -15.02 -17.71
N VAL A 175 6.87 -15.68 -17.14
CA VAL A 175 6.07 -16.69 -17.82
C VAL A 175 4.59 -16.41 -17.59
N ALA A 176 3.84 -16.19 -18.67
CA ALA A 176 2.39 -16.13 -18.66
C ALA A 176 1.83 -17.51 -19.02
N ALA A 177 1.30 -18.22 -18.04
CA ALA A 177 0.89 -19.62 -18.20
C ALA A 177 -0.52 -19.78 -18.82
N ARG A 178 -1.32 -18.71 -18.83
CA ARG A 178 -2.78 -18.77 -19.06
C ARG A 178 -3.20 -18.34 -20.47
N ILE A 179 -2.71 -17.22 -21.02
CA ILE A 179 -2.90 -16.88 -22.43
C ILE A 179 -1.99 -17.77 -23.29
N LYS A 180 -2.53 -18.91 -23.69
CA LYS A 180 -1.85 -19.85 -24.62
C LYS A 180 -1.91 -19.41 -26.09
N ASN A 181 -2.86 -18.52 -26.42
CA ASN A 181 -2.98 -17.98 -27.77
C ASN A 181 -2.08 -16.74 -27.92
N VAL A 182 -0.97 -16.91 -28.63
CA VAL A 182 0.01 -15.86 -28.94
C VAL A 182 -0.66 -14.61 -29.52
N ALA A 183 -1.75 -14.75 -30.29
CA ALA A 183 -2.44 -13.60 -30.88
C ALA A 183 -3.12 -12.69 -29.86
N HIS A 184 -3.52 -13.22 -28.70
CA HIS A 184 -4.21 -12.47 -27.65
C HIS A 184 -3.25 -11.88 -26.60
N GLY A 185 -1.99 -12.32 -26.57
CA GLY A 185 -0.96 -11.84 -25.64
C GLY A 185 0.35 -11.49 -26.33
N ASN A 186 0.29 -11.05 -27.59
CA ASN A 186 1.45 -10.81 -28.45
C ASN A 186 2.46 -9.85 -27.82
N SER A 187 1.98 -8.78 -27.19
CA SER A 187 2.81 -7.76 -26.54
C SER A 187 3.72 -8.34 -25.45
N PHE A 188 3.22 -9.29 -24.66
CA PHE A 188 4.00 -9.98 -23.65
C PHE A 188 4.95 -11.03 -24.25
N VAL A 189 4.51 -11.78 -25.26
CA VAL A 189 5.38 -12.71 -26.00
C VAL A 189 6.57 -11.96 -26.60
N ALA A 190 6.34 -10.81 -27.24
CA ALA A 190 7.40 -9.97 -27.78
C ALA A 190 8.37 -9.45 -26.69
N LEU A 191 7.86 -9.15 -25.49
CA LEU A 191 8.70 -8.81 -24.34
C LEU A 191 9.58 -9.99 -23.91
N GLN A 192 9.01 -11.20 -23.78
CA GLN A 192 9.75 -12.41 -23.43
C GLN A 192 10.86 -12.71 -24.45
N GLU A 193 10.54 -12.68 -25.75
CA GLU A 193 11.52 -12.93 -26.82
C GLU A 193 12.66 -11.89 -26.83
N SER A 194 12.36 -10.65 -26.45
CA SER A 194 13.36 -9.58 -26.37
C SER A 194 14.29 -9.74 -25.17
N ILE A 195 13.79 -10.28 -24.06
CA ILE A 195 14.59 -10.70 -22.91
C ILE A 195 15.47 -11.89 -23.28
N GLU A 196 14.91 -12.90 -23.96
CA GLU A 196 15.66 -14.08 -24.41
C GLU A 196 16.75 -13.74 -25.43
N ALA A 197 16.49 -12.76 -26.31
CA ALA A 197 17.50 -12.21 -27.22
C ALA A 197 18.60 -11.40 -26.49
N GLY A 198 18.41 -11.07 -25.21
CA GLY A 198 19.35 -10.28 -24.42
C GLY A 198 19.32 -8.78 -24.73
N ALA A 199 18.28 -8.30 -25.41
CA ALA A 199 18.09 -6.88 -25.72
C ALA A 199 17.42 -6.10 -24.57
N ILE A 200 16.66 -6.81 -23.72
CA ILE A 200 16.07 -6.29 -22.47
C ILE A 200 16.51 -7.18 -21.31
N LYS A 201 16.77 -6.58 -20.15
CA LYS A 201 17.04 -7.33 -18.92
C LYS A 201 15.74 -7.58 -18.16
N ALA A 202 15.53 -8.80 -17.66
CA ALA A 202 14.34 -9.12 -16.86
C ALA A 202 14.27 -8.26 -15.58
N GLU A 203 15.42 -7.93 -15.00
CA GLU A 203 15.53 -7.06 -13.82
C GLU A 203 14.98 -5.66 -14.09
N GLU A 204 15.17 -5.10 -15.29
CA GLU A 204 14.57 -3.80 -15.65
C GLU A 204 13.04 -3.86 -15.60
N ILE A 205 12.45 -4.98 -16.06
CA ILE A 205 10.99 -5.17 -16.06
C ILE A 205 10.48 -5.34 -14.63
N LEU A 206 11.16 -6.11 -13.80
CA LEU A 206 10.81 -6.27 -12.39
C LEU A 206 10.94 -4.94 -11.63
N ASP A 207 11.93 -4.10 -11.96
CA ASP A 207 12.06 -2.77 -11.39
C ASP A 207 10.88 -1.88 -11.77
N ILE A 208 10.48 -1.87 -13.05
CA ILE A 208 9.30 -1.11 -13.50
C ILE A 208 8.03 -1.64 -12.81
N TYR A 209 7.85 -2.96 -12.74
CA TYR A 209 6.73 -3.60 -12.07
C TYR A 209 6.62 -3.12 -10.61
N ASN A 210 7.72 -3.24 -9.86
CA ASN A 210 7.74 -2.93 -8.44
C ASN A 210 7.64 -1.43 -8.13
N GLN A 211 8.25 -0.58 -8.96
CA GLN A 211 8.37 0.85 -8.66
C GLN A 211 7.29 1.71 -9.29
N SER A 212 6.77 1.32 -10.46
CA SER A 212 5.95 2.19 -11.31
C SER A 212 4.67 1.57 -11.83
N TYR A 213 4.46 0.27 -11.70
CA TYR A 213 3.20 -0.37 -12.14
C TYR A 213 2.34 -0.77 -10.94
N LYS A 214 2.83 -1.67 -10.09
CA LYS A 214 1.97 -2.38 -9.13
C LYS A 214 1.34 -1.48 -8.08
N LYS A 215 2.03 -0.40 -7.67
CA LYS A 215 1.51 0.57 -6.68
C LYS A 215 0.29 1.37 -7.18
N HIS A 216 0.06 1.38 -8.49
CA HIS A 216 -1.07 2.07 -9.12
C HIS A 216 -2.25 1.13 -9.39
N LEU A 217 -2.14 -0.15 -9.03
CA LEU A 217 -3.23 -1.11 -9.19
C LEU A 217 -4.35 -0.84 -8.19
N LYS A 218 -5.58 -0.74 -8.68
CA LYS A 218 -6.82 -0.74 -7.88
C LYS A 218 -7.78 -1.78 -8.44
N LEU A 219 -8.29 -2.65 -7.58
CA LEU A 219 -9.12 -3.76 -8.02
C LEU A 219 -10.43 -3.30 -8.67
N ILE A 220 -11.04 -2.27 -8.07
CA ILE A 220 -12.16 -1.49 -8.60
C ILE A 220 -11.95 -0.05 -8.15
N SER A 221 -12.53 0.92 -8.85
CA SER A 221 -12.41 2.33 -8.48
C SER A 221 -13.75 3.04 -8.50
N TYR A 222 -13.76 4.30 -8.08
CA TYR A 222 -14.96 5.13 -8.10
C TYR A 222 -14.66 6.60 -8.34
N SER A 223 -15.70 7.39 -8.63
CA SER A 223 -15.74 8.85 -8.51
C SER A 223 -17.02 9.22 -7.74
N LEU A 224 -16.90 10.10 -6.73
CA LEU A 224 -17.93 10.35 -5.74
C LEU A 224 -18.41 11.81 -5.78
N ASP A 225 -19.72 11.99 -5.89
CA ASP A 225 -20.38 13.24 -5.52
C ASP A 225 -21.16 13.03 -4.21
N LYS A 226 -20.51 13.43 -3.12
CA LYS A 226 -21.03 13.25 -1.76
C LYS A 226 -22.29 14.06 -1.51
N GLU A 227 -22.40 15.27 -2.09
CA GLU A 227 -23.55 16.14 -1.91
C GLU A 227 -24.74 15.66 -2.73
N GLY A 228 -24.48 15.22 -3.97
CA GLY A 228 -25.47 14.62 -4.86
C GLY A 228 -25.87 13.18 -4.49
N ASN A 229 -25.19 12.57 -3.50
CA ASN A 229 -25.33 11.16 -3.15
C ASN A 229 -25.26 10.25 -4.40
N GLU A 230 -24.24 10.50 -5.21
CA GLU A 230 -24.00 9.83 -6.50
C GLU A 230 -22.58 9.23 -6.53
N ILE A 231 -22.45 8.01 -7.03
CA ILE A 231 -21.16 7.34 -7.21
C ILE A 231 -21.08 6.68 -8.59
N HIS A 232 -19.96 6.89 -9.28
CA HIS A 232 -19.62 6.19 -10.52
C HIS A 232 -18.55 5.16 -10.21
N ILE A 233 -18.79 3.89 -10.52
CA ILE A 233 -17.90 2.78 -10.24
C ILE A 233 -17.19 2.37 -11.53
N PHE A 234 -15.89 2.16 -11.43
CA PHE A 234 -15.04 1.76 -12.53
C PHE A 234 -14.47 0.36 -12.29
N SER A 235 -14.59 -0.51 -13.29
CA SER A 235 -14.08 -1.88 -13.28
C SER A 235 -13.64 -2.29 -14.68
N HIS A 236 -12.79 -3.30 -14.82
CA HIS A 236 -12.38 -3.74 -16.14
C HIS A 236 -13.54 -4.34 -16.93
N ALA A 237 -14.24 -5.31 -16.36
CA ALA A 237 -15.43 -5.91 -16.97
C ALA A 237 -16.71 -5.44 -16.27
N GLY A 238 -17.87 -5.76 -16.85
CA GLY A 238 -19.18 -5.46 -16.26
C GLY A 238 -19.39 -6.16 -14.92
N ILE A 239 -19.64 -5.37 -13.86
CA ILE A 239 -19.94 -5.87 -12.49
C ILE A 239 -21.21 -5.23 -11.93
N GLY A 240 -21.57 -5.59 -10.69
CA GLY A 240 -22.65 -4.97 -9.92
C GLY A 240 -22.31 -4.88 -8.42
N LEU A 241 -23.20 -4.31 -7.63
CA LEU A 241 -23.10 -4.17 -6.17
C LEU A 241 -22.91 -5.53 -5.48
N ASN A 242 -23.53 -6.59 -6.00
CA ASN A 242 -23.32 -7.96 -5.54
C ASN A 242 -21.86 -8.42 -5.62
N HIS A 243 -21.11 -7.98 -6.64
CA HIS A 243 -19.68 -8.26 -6.77
C HIS A 243 -18.88 -7.49 -5.73
N ILE A 244 -19.20 -6.22 -5.49
CA ILE A 244 -18.54 -5.39 -4.46
C ILE A 244 -18.77 -6.00 -3.08
N ARG A 245 -19.99 -6.49 -2.80
CA ARG A 245 -20.31 -7.25 -1.59
C ARG A 245 -19.46 -8.53 -1.47
N GLY A 246 -19.33 -9.29 -2.56
CA GLY A 246 -18.48 -10.48 -2.62
C GLY A 246 -17.00 -10.17 -2.36
N LEU A 247 -16.48 -9.06 -2.90
CA LEU A 247 -15.13 -8.59 -2.64
C LEU A 247 -14.94 -8.23 -1.16
N ALA A 248 -15.89 -7.50 -0.58
CA ALA A 248 -15.85 -7.16 0.84
C ALA A 248 -15.80 -8.41 1.73
N GLU A 249 -16.63 -9.42 1.43
CA GLU A 249 -16.62 -10.73 2.11
C GLU A 249 -15.27 -11.44 1.93
N LYS A 250 -14.74 -11.53 0.69
CA LYS A 250 -13.46 -12.20 0.39
C LYS A 250 -12.28 -11.57 1.12
N PHE A 251 -12.28 -10.24 1.27
CA PHE A 251 -11.24 -9.51 1.98
C PHE A 251 -11.52 -9.30 3.49
N GLY A 252 -12.64 -9.82 3.99
CA GLY A 252 -13.02 -9.70 5.40
C GLY A 252 -13.24 -8.26 5.87
N VAL A 253 -13.71 -7.38 4.97
CA VAL A 253 -14.00 -5.97 5.28
C VAL A 253 -15.51 -5.71 5.33
N PRO A 254 -15.98 -4.76 6.14
CA PRO A 254 -17.41 -4.44 6.19
C PRO A 254 -17.92 -3.91 4.85
N TYR A 255 -19.05 -4.46 4.39
CA TYR A 255 -19.81 -3.93 3.25
C TYR A 255 -20.88 -2.96 3.74
N SER A 256 -20.91 -1.75 3.18
CA SER A 256 -22.01 -0.81 3.38
C SER A 256 -22.35 -0.10 2.07
N ALA A 257 -23.63 -0.07 1.74
CA ALA A 257 -24.17 0.64 0.59
C ALA A 257 -25.44 1.41 1.00
N ARG A 258 -25.43 2.06 2.17
CA ARG A 258 -26.57 2.87 2.65
C ARG A 258 -26.66 4.23 1.97
N ASN A 259 -25.55 4.69 1.42
CA ASN A 259 -25.40 5.91 0.61
C ASN A 259 -24.11 5.78 -0.22
N ALA A 260 -23.90 6.70 -1.15
CA ALA A 260 -22.75 6.71 -2.05
C ALA A 260 -21.39 6.75 -1.29
N ALA A 261 -21.31 7.54 -0.21
CA ALA A 261 -20.07 7.68 0.56
C ALA A 261 -19.73 6.42 1.38
N ASP A 262 -20.73 5.72 1.92
CA ASP A 262 -20.54 4.43 2.59
C ASP A 262 -20.04 3.35 1.62
N LEU A 263 -20.52 3.37 0.37
CA LEU A 263 -20.04 2.47 -0.68
C LEU A 263 -18.61 2.81 -1.12
N ALA A 264 -18.30 4.10 -1.28
CA ALA A 264 -16.93 4.56 -1.54
C ALA A 264 -15.95 4.04 -0.47
N LYS A 265 -16.30 4.21 0.82
CA LYS A 265 -15.51 3.68 1.94
C LYS A 265 -15.34 2.16 1.90
N THR A 266 -16.39 1.43 1.47
CA THR A 266 -16.31 -0.02 1.26
C THR A 266 -15.28 -0.35 0.18
N ILE A 267 -15.29 0.36 -0.95
CA ILE A 267 -14.33 0.18 -2.04
C ILE A 267 -12.90 0.51 -1.58
N ASP A 268 -12.70 1.56 -0.80
CA ASP A 268 -11.39 1.91 -0.25
C ASP A 268 -10.84 0.82 0.67
N ASN A 269 -11.68 0.23 1.52
CA ASN A 269 -11.28 -0.91 2.36
C ASN A 269 -10.90 -2.14 1.54
N ILE A 270 -11.64 -2.43 0.46
CA ILE A 270 -11.30 -3.52 -0.49
C ILE A 270 -9.94 -3.25 -1.12
N ASN A 271 -9.73 -2.05 -1.68
CA ASN A 271 -8.46 -1.70 -2.32
C ASN A 271 -7.29 -1.67 -1.35
N LYS A 272 -7.51 -1.32 -0.08
CA LYS A 272 -6.49 -1.39 0.97
C LYS A 272 -6.03 -2.83 1.19
N GLN A 273 -6.95 -3.79 1.28
CA GLN A 273 -6.60 -5.21 1.43
C GLN A 273 -5.94 -5.78 0.15
N PHE A 274 -6.43 -5.35 -1.02
CA PHE A 274 -5.81 -5.71 -2.29
C PHE A 274 -4.37 -5.16 -2.40
N ALA A 275 -4.12 -3.92 -1.99
CA ALA A 275 -2.78 -3.33 -1.97
C ALA A 275 -1.81 -4.11 -1.07
N LEU A 276 -2.27 -4.67 0.06
CA LEU A 276 -1.45 -5.57 0.88
C LEU A 276 -1.02 -6.82 0.11
N LYS A 277 -1.92 -7.39 -0.70
CA LYS A 277 -1.61 -8.54 -1.57
C LYS A 277 -0.63 -8.17 -2.69
N VAL A 278 -0.82 -7.01 -3.30
CA VAL A 278 0.10 -6.45 -4.31
C VAL A 278 1.50 -6.24 -3.73
N ASP A 279 1.59 -5.67 -2.53
CA ASP A 279 2.86 -5.42 -1.86
C ASP A 279 3.59 -6.71 -1.48
N ALA A 280 2.83 -7.73 -1.04
CA ALA A 280 3.35 -9.06 -0.71
C ALA A 280 3.69 -9.93 -1.93
N ASN A 281 3.41 -9.47 -3.16
CA ASN A 281 3.49 -10.28 -4.38
C ASN A 281 2.60 -11.56 -4.29
N GLU A 282 1.39 -11.41 -3.74
CA GLU A 282 0.42 -12.49 -3.50
C GLU A 282 -0.89 -12.29 -4.28
N VAL A 283 -0.92 -11.44 -5.31
CA VAL A 283 -2.14 -11.25 -6.11
C VAL A 283 -2.54 -12.55 -6.79
N HIS A 284 -1.57 -13.33 -7.26
CA HIS A 284 -1.79 -14.65 -7.86
C HIS A 284 -2.45 -15.68 -6.93
N THR A 285 -2.51 -15.43 -5.62
CA THR A 285 -3.19 -16.34 -4.67
C THR A 285 -4.69 -16.10 -4.60
N LEU A 286 -5.19 -15.02 -5.22
CA LEU A 286 -6.59 -14.58 -5.10
C LEU A 286 -7.54 -15.32 -6.05
N TYR A 287 -7.01 -16.05 -7.02
CA TYR A 287 -7.71 -16.82 -8.03
C TYR A 287 -6.92 -18.09 -8.37
N SER A 288 -7.53 -19.03 -9.10
CA SER A 288 -6.86 -20.21 -9.63
C SER A 288 -6.89 -20.25 -11.15
N ASP A 289 -6.01 -21.06 -11.76
CA ASP A 289 -6.00 -21.26 -13.21
C ASP A 289 -7.32 -21.83 -13.73
N GLU A 290 -7.97 -22.70 -12.94
CA GLU A 290 -9.29 -23.23 -13.26
C GLU A 290 -10.35 -22.12 -13.31
N MET A 291 -10.36 -21.22 -12.33
CA MET A 291 -11.29 -20.08 -12.30
C MET A 291 -11.11 -19.22 -13.55
N MET A 292 -9.87 -18.84 -13.87
CA MET A 292 -9.57 -18.01 -15.03
C MET A 292 -9.92 -18.70 -16.36
N TYR A 293 -9.67 -20.01 -16.47
CA TYR A 293 -10.03 -20.78 -17.66
C TYR A 293 -11.54 -20.85 -17.90
N ARG A 294 -12.34 -20.99 -16.83
CA ARG A 294 -13.81 -20.97 -16.95
C ARG A 294 -14.32 -19.63 -17.49
N GLY A 295 -13.72 -18.51 -17.05
CA GLY A 295 -14.01 -17.17 -17.58
C GLY A 295 -13.70 -17.02 -19.06
N TYR A 296 -12.54 -17.52 -19.48
CA TYR A 296 -12.13 -17.52 -20.89
C TYR A 296 -13.11 -18.27 -21.80
N THR A 297 -13.64 -19.41 -21.35
CA THR A 297 -14.57 -20.23 -22.16
C THR A 297 -16.02 -19.71 -22.19
N SER A 298 -16.31 -18.60 -21.49
CA SER A 298 -17.66 -18.01 -21.36
C SER A 298 -18.74 -18.98 -20.86
N LYS A 299 -18.33 -20.05 -20.15
CA LYS A 299 -19.23 -21.06 -19.56
C LYS A 299 -19.45 -20.87 -18.05
N ALA A 300 -18.84 -19.85 -17.46
CA ALA A 300 -18.79 -19.70 -16.02
C ALA A 300 -20.04 -18.99 -15.46
N LYS A 301 -20.74 -19.66 -14.55
CA LYS A 301 -21.33 -18.98 -13.39
C LYS A 301 -20.29 -19.04 -12.27
N TYR A 302 -19.89 -17.89 -11.77
CA TYR A 302 -18.95 -17.82 -10.64
C TYR A 302 -19.71 -17.78 -9.33
N ASN A 303 -19.17 -18.44 -8.31
CA ASN A 303 -19.60 -18.17 -6.95
C ASN A 303 -18.99 -16.82 -6.51
N VAL A 304 -19.84 -15.79 -6.37
CA VAL A 304 -19.43 -14.43 -5.97
C VAL A 304 -18.86 -14.32 -4.55
N LYS A 305 -18.81 -15.41 -3.77
CA LYS A 305 -18.08 -15.45 -2.49
C LYS A 305 -16.62 -15.84 -2.67
N ASP A 306 -16.38 -16.99 -3.30
CA ASP A 306 -15.04 -17.59 -3.37
C ASP A 306 -14.27 -17.15 -4.62
N GLU A 307 -14.99 -16.91 -5.71
CA GLU A 307 -14.44 -16.78 -7.07
C GLU A 307 -14.62 -15.36 -7.63
N VAL A 308 -15.00 -14.41 -6.77
CA VAL A 308 -15.35 -13.03 -7.16
C VAL A 308 -14.24 -12.31 -7.92
N ILE A 309 -12.96 -12.62 -7.66
CA ILE A 309 -11.84 -12.01 -8.38
C ILE A 309 -11.89 -12.41 -9.86
N ALA A 310 -12.00 -13.71 -10.16
CA ALA A 310 -12.17 -14.15 -11.54
C ALA A 310 -13.48 -13.65 -12.15
N ALA A 311 -14.54 -13.50 -11.35
CA ALA A 311 -15.81 -12.95 -11.81
C ALA A 311 -15.68 -11.49 -12.30
N ILE A 312 -15.02 -10.62 -11.54
CA ILE A 312 -14.87 -9.20 -11.91
C ILE A 312 -13.85 -8.96 -13.03
N LEU A 313 -12.86 -9.85 -13.18
CA LEU A 313 -11.88 -9.77 -14.26
C LEU A 313 -12.47 -10.21 -15.61
N TRP A 314 -13.49 -11.06 -15.62
CA TRP A 314 -14.10 -11.59 -16.84
C TRP A 314 -15.48 -11.03 -17.17
N GLY A 315 -16.30 -10.69 -16.16
CA GLY A 315 -17.62 -10.04 -16.30
C GLY A 315 -18.57 -10.64 -17.34
N ARG A 316 -18.65 -11.98 -17.46
CA ARG A 316 -19.40 -12.66 -18.54
C ARG A 316 -20.88 -12.91 -18.26
N VAL A 317 -21.36 -12.69 -17.04
CA VAL A 317 -22.75 -13.00 -16.63
C VAL A 317 -23.46 -11.71 -16.23
N TYR A 318 -24.33 -11.23 -17.12
CA TYR A 318 -25.06 -9.98 -16.94
C TYR A 318 -26.47 -10.15 -16.34
N SER A 319 -27.02 -11.37 -16.33
CA SER A 319 -28.41 -11.61 -15.92
C SER A 319 -28.69 -11.33 -14.44
N ASP A 320 -27.66 -11.44 -13.59
CA ASP A 320 -27.79 -11.42 -12.13
C ASP A 320 -27.05 -10.21 -11.51
N LEU A 321 -26.80 -9.16 -12.30
CA LEU A 321 -26.10 -7.97 -11.82
C LEU A 321 -27.04 -7.04 -11.04
N GLU A 322 -26.69 -6.77 -9.78
CA GLU A 322 -27.35 -5.74 -8.96
C GLU A 322 -26.71 -4.39 -9.30
N ARG A 323 -27.31 -3.58 -10.20
CA ARG A 323 -26.71 -2.30 -10.60
C ARG A 323 -27.52 -1.04 -10.24
N GLU A 324 -28.64 -1.22 -9.56
CA GLU A 324 -29.45 -0.12 -9.04
C GLU A 324 -29.41 -0.10 -7.51
N SER A 325 -29.63 1.08 -6.94
CA SER A 325 -29.85 1.29 -5.51
C SER A 325 -31.03 2.24 -5.34
N THR A 326 -31.87 1.98 -4.34
CA THR A 326 -32.95 2.91 -3.96
C THR A 326 -32.44 4.08 -3.12
N ASP A 327 -31.23 3.96 -2.55
CA ASP A 327 -30.73 4.86 -1.51
C ASP A 327 -29.77 5.93 -2.05
N PHE A 328 -29.21 5.74 -3.26
CA PHE A 328 -28.25 6.64 -3.90
C PHE A 328 -28.16 6.36 -5.41
N ILE A 329 -27.61 7.32 -6.17
CA ILE A 329 -27.41 7.16 -7.61
C ILE A 329 -26.10 6.40 -7.86
N VAL A 330 -26.15 5.32 -8.63
CA VAL A 330 -24.97 4.53 -8.99
C VAL A 330 -24.89 4.34 -10.50
N LYS A 331 -23.68 4.49 -11.06
CA LYS A 331 -23.39 4.18 -12.47
C LYS A 331 -22.17 3.28 -12.55
N PHE A 332 -22.20 2.30 -13.46
CA PHE A 332 -21.06 1.43 -13.74
C PHE A 332 -20.44 1.82 -15.08
N ILE A 333 -19.12 1.99 -15.08
CA ILE A 333 -18.31 2.27 -16.25
C ILE A 333 -17.27 1.15 -16.35
N HIS A 334 -17.19 0.49 -17.49
CA HIS A 334 -16.27 -0.63 -17.70
C HIS A 334 -15.68 -0.67 -19.11
N GLY A 335 -14.62 -1.45 -19.30
CA GLY A 335 -13.97 -1.64 -20.59
C GLY A 335 -14.58 -2.79 -21.35
N HIS A 336 -14.39 -4.01 -20.84
CA HIS A 336 -14.55 -5.26 -21.59
C HIS A 336 -15.99 -5.74 -21.80
N ASP A 337 -16.20 -6.33 -22.99
CA ASP A 337 -17.37 -7.10 -23.45
C ASP A 337 -18.56 -6.29 -24.03
N ASP A 338 -18.93 -6.62 -25.28
CA ASP A 338 -20.11 -6.08 -25.99
C ASP A 338 -21.44 -6.72 -25.52
N GLY A 339 -21.35 -7.70 -24.61
CA GLY A 339 -22.49 -8.43 -24.05
C GLY A 339 -23.40 -7.60 -23.14
N ASP A 340 -22.92 -6.46 -22.64
CA ASP A 340 -23.71 -5.56 -21.81
C ASP A 340 -24.73 -4.80 -22.67
N ARG A 341 -26.00 -5.13 -22.50
CA ARG A 341 -27.11 -4.49 -23.24
C ARG A 341 -27.77 -3.37 -22.46
N ASP A 342 -27.36 -3.17 -21.22
CA ASP A 342 -27.93 -2.13 -20.37
C ASP A 342 -27.31 -0.78 -20.71
N GLN A 343 -28.05 0.04 -21.46
CA GLN A 343 -27.60 1.37 -21.88
C GLN A 343 -27.52 2.38 -20.73
N THR A 344 -28.01 2.04 -19.53
CA THR A 344 -27.86 2.90 -18.35
C THR A 344 -26.47 2.80 -17.73
N HIS A 345 -25.68 1.80 -18.14
CA HIS A 345 -24.29 1.60 -17.77
C HIS A 345 -23.39 1.67 -19.01
N LEU A 346 -22.17 2.15 -18.81
CA LEU A 346 -21.32 2.59 -19.91
C LEU A 346 -20.17 1.60 -20.13
N THR A 347 -20.09 1.06 -21.34
CA THR A 347 -18.87 0.40 -21.82
C THR A 347 -17.99 1.38 -22.60
N LEU A 348 -16.69 1.30 -22.36
CA LEU A 348 -15.62 1.98 -23.09
C LEU A 348 -14.87 1.01 -24.02
N ASN A 349 -15.44 -0.17 -24.31
CA ASN A 349 -14.86 -1.13 -25.24
C ASN A 349 -14.73 -0.51 -26.62
N GLU A 350 -13.52 -0.46 -27.18
CA GLU A 350 -13.29 0.04 -28.52
C GLU A 350 -12.33 -0.86 -29.29
N LYS A 351 -12.49 -0.86 -30.63
CA LYS A 351 -11.59 -1.57 -31.54
C LYS A 351 -10.35 -0.76 -31.90
N LEU A 352 -10.33 0.54 -31.61
CA LEU A 352 -9.19 1.40 -31.92
C LEU A 352 -7.98 0.95 -31.10
N GLY A 353 -6.82 0.83 -31.75
CA GLY A 353 -5.59 0.36 -31.12
C GLY A 353 -5.46 -1.16 -31.06
N GLN A 354 -6.53 -1.92 -31.34
CA GLN A 354 -6.47 -3.37 -31.43
C GLN A 354 -5.73 -3.80 -32.70
N PHE A 355 -4.70 -4.65 -32.56
CA PHE A 355 -3.85 -5.07 -33.69
C PHE A 355 -3.31 -3.86 -34.50
N ALA A 356 -3.36 -3.92 -35.83
CA ALA A 356 -2.98 -2.84 -36.72
C ALA A 356 -4.11 -1.82 -36.97
N ASN A 357 -5.13 -1.76 -36.10
CA ASN A 357 -6.22 -0.81 -36.24
C ASN A 357 -5.84 0.56 -35.64
N TYR A 358 -5.29 1.44 -36.48
CA TYR A 358 -4.84 2.78 -36.06
C TYR A 358 -5.85 3.90 -36.33
N ARG A 359 -7.02 3.56 -36.90
CA ARG A 359 -8.07 4.54 -37.24
C ARG A 359 -9.42 4.08 -36.73
N GLY A 360 -10.13 4.95 -36.02
CA GLY A 360 -11.43 4.62 -35.48
C GLY A 360 -11.92 5.66 -34.48
N ASP A 361 -12.96 5.31 -33.75
CA ASP A 361 -13.54 6.19 -32.75
C ASP A 361 -12.70 6.14 -31.47
N LEU A 362 -12.38 7.30 -30.93
CA LEU A 362 -11.67 7.44 -29.65
C LEU A 362 -12.68 7.83 -28.58
N LYS A 363 -12.93 6.92 -27.63
CA LYS A 363 -13.84 7.15 -26.50
C LYS A 363 -13.09 7.23 -25.18
N PHE A 364 -13.60 8.06 -24.28
CA PHE A 364 -13.16 8.14 -22.88
C PHE A 364 -14.26 8.84 -22.08
N TYR A 365 -14.21 8.65 -20.76
CA TYR A 365 -15.20 9.18 -19.83
C TYR A 365 -14.54 10.11 -18.82
N SER A 366 -15.14 11.25 -18.51
CA SER A 366 -14.58 12.22 -17.55
C SER A 366 -15.62 12.63 -16.52
N THR A 367 -15.20 12.88 -15.29
CA THR A 367 -16.06 13.41 -14.21
C THR A 367 -15.37 14.54 -13.45
N ASP A 368 -16.16 15.31 -12.71
CA ASP A 368 -15.68 16.30 -11.71
C ASP A 368 -15.79 15.79 -10.28
N GLY A 369 -16.05 14.49 -10.10
CA GLY A 369 -16.27 13.91 -8.79
C GLY A 369 -15.01 13.93 -7.92
N GLN A 370 -15.27 13.83 -6.62
CA GLN A 370 -14.24 13.72 -5.62
C GLN A 370 -13.77 12.28 -5.52
N HIS A 371 -12.47 12.13 -5.31
CA HIS A 371 -11.89 10.92 -4.77
C HIS A 371 -11.60 11.24 -3.31
N GLU A 372 -11.87 10.34 -2.37
CA GLU A 372 -11.17 10.49 -1.09
C GLU A 372 -9.69 10.46 -1.45
N ALA A 373 -9.00 11.59 -1.24
CA ALA A 373 -7.56 11.68 -1.45
C ALA A 373 -6.98 10.43 -0.77
N PRO A 374 -6.15 9.62 -1.47
CA PRO A 374 -5.64 8.39 -0.91
C PRO A 374 -5.13 8.78 0.47
N THR A 375 -5.84 8.31 1.51
CA THR A 375 -5.38 8.60 2.86
C THR A 375 -3.97 8.09 2.85
N ASN A 376 -3.05 8.85 3.43
CA ASN A 376 -1.61 8.73 3.25
C ASN A 376 -1.02 7.37 3.69
N TYR A 377 -1.79 6.29 3.74
CA TYR A 377 -1.40 4.90 3.76
C TYR A 377 -0.22 4.62 2.85
N LEU A 378 -0.15 5.16 1.63
CA LEU A 378 1.02 4.98 0.77
C LEU A 378 2.25 5.75 1.28
N GLU A 379 2.09 6.92 1.89
CA GLU A 379 3.20 7.65 2.51
C GLU A 379 3.63 6.98 3.84
N GLU A 380 2.69 6.48 4.63
CA GLU A 380 2.96 5.74 5.86
C GLU A 380 3.60 4.37 5.56
N ILE A 381 3.11 3.65 4.53
CA ILE A 381 3.73 2.45 3.97
C ILE A 381 5.07 2.78 3.31
N SER A 382 5.22 3.92 2.63
CA SER A 382 6.49 4.36 2.05
C SER A 382 7.53 4.67 3.12
N ILE A 383 7.13 5.32 4.22
CA ILE A 383 7.95 5.56 5.40
C ILE A 383 8.34 4.23 6.05
N LEU A 384 7.39 3.30 6.18
CA LEU A 384 7.67 1.95 6.69
C LEU A 384 8.60 1.16 5.75
N LYS A 385 8.43 1.26 4.42
CA LYS A 385 9.28 0.64 3.41
C LYS A 385 10.68 1.23 3.42
N GLN A 386 10.83 2.55 3.55
CA GLN A 386 12.12 3.19 3.75
C GLN A 386 12.82 2.67 5.00
N LYS A 387 12.09 2.53 6.12
CA LYS A 387 12.63 1.91 7.34
C LYS A 387 13.02 0.45 7.12
N VAL A 388 12.20 -0.34 6.43
CA VAL A 388 12.51 -1.75 6.10
C VAL A 388 13.75 -1.85 5.21
N ASN A 389 13.90 -1.00 4.20
CA ASN A 389 15.08 -0.97 3.34
C ASN A 389 16.35 -0.55 4.10
N LEU A 390 16.22 0.42 5.01
CA LEU A 390 17.32 0.83 5.89
C LEU A 390 17.76 -0.35 6.77
N LEU A 391 16.81 -1.04 7.37
CA LEU A 391 17.05 -2.24 8.19
C LEU A 391 17.63 -3.40 7.35
N GLN A 392 17.19 -3.57 6.10
CA GLN A 392 17.72 -4.59 5.20
C GLN A 392 19.18 -4.32 4.84
N THR A 393 19.53 -3.04 4.64
CA THR A 393 20.92 -2.61 4.41
C THR A 393 21.78 -2.93 5.63
N GLU A 394 21.30 -2.63 6.83
CA GLU A 394 21.99 -2.96 8.10
C GLU A 394 22.17 -4.49 8.25
N VAL A 395 21.18 -5.28 7.87
CA VAL A 395 21.29 -6.76 7.85
C VAL A 395 22.36 -7.24 6.87
N ASP A 396 22.49 -6.63 5.69
CA ASP A 396 23.46 -7.05 4.69
C ASP A 396 24.90 -6.60 5.03
N GLU A 397 25.07 -5.44 5.68
CA GLU A 397 26.34 -5.03 6.30
C GLU A 397 26.77 -6.00 7.41
N LEU A 398 25.82 -6.43 8.24
CA LEU A 398 26.08 -7.43 9.28
C LEU A 398 26.46 -8.80 8.69
N LYS A 399 25.80 -9.25 7.61
CA LYS A 399 26.21 -10.49 6.90
C LYS A 399 27.62 -10.39 6.35
N THR A 400 27.98 -9.24 5.79
CA THR A 400 29.32 -8.98 5.26
C THR A 400 30.36 -9.05 6.38
N THR A 401 30.06 -8.45 7.53
CA THR A 401 30.88 -8.51 8.74
C THR A 401 31.03 -9.95 9.23
N ASN A 402 29.94 -10.73 9.25
CA ASN A 402 29.98 -12.13 9.66
C ASN A 402 30.84 -12.99 8.72
N SER A 403 30.74 -12.77 7.40
CA SER A 403 31.60 -13.44 6.42
C SER A 403 33.08 -13.07 6.58
N ALA A 404 33.39 -11.83 6.93
CA ALA A 404 34.75 -11.41 7.26
C ALA A 404 35.27 -12.11 8.54
N LEU A 405 34.40 -12.29 9.54
CA LEU A 405 34.70 -13.03 10.76
C LEU A 405 35.01 -14.51 10.46
N GLU A 406 34.18 -15.16 9.63
CA GLU A 406 34.38 -16.54 9.18
C GLU A 406 35.71 -16.72 8.43
N LYS A 407 36.08 -15.77 7.55
CA LYS A 407 37.39 -15.76 6.88
C LYS A 407 38.54 -15.63 7.87
N THR A 408 38.39 -14.76 8.87
CA THR A 408 39.39 -14.57 9.93
C THR A 408 39.56 -15.86 10.75
N HIS A 409 38.46 -16.52 11.10
CA HIS A 409 38.45 -17.80 11.79
C HIS A 409 39.10 -18.92 10.94
N SER A 410 38.83 -18.97 9.63
CA SER A 410 39.48 -19.89 8.70
C SER A 410 41.00 -19.67 8.64
N HIS A 411 41.44 -18.40 8.59
CA HIS A 411 42.85 -18.04 8.59
C HIS A 411 43.56 -18.44 9.89
N LEU A 412 42.93 -18.21 11.05
CA LEU A 412 43.42 -18.66 12.36
C LEU A 412 43.58 -20.18 12.41
N ASN A 413 42.60 -20.94 11.90
CA ASN A 413 42.68 -22.41 11.84
C ASN A 413 43.81 -22.91 10.92
N ALA A 414 44.06 -22.22 9.82
CA ALA A 414 45.19 -22.52 8.93
C ALA A 414 46.53 -22.27 9.64
N ARG A 415 46.67 -21.13 10.36
CA ARG A 415 47.87 -20.84 11.16
C ARG A 415 48.08 -21.85 12.28
N LEU A 416 47.01 -22.27 12.96
CA LEU A 416 47.08 -23.30 14.00
C LEU A 416 47.55 -24.65 13.43
N SER A 417 47.05 -25.03 12.25
CA SER A 417 47.47 -26.25 11.56
C SER A 417 48.94 -26.21 11.16
N GLU A 418 49.41 -25.06 10.65
CA GLU A 418 50.83 -24.89 10.28
C GLU A 418 51.76 -24.89 11.49
N ALA A 419 51.39 -24.20 12.57
CA ALA A 419 52.14 -24.23 13.82
C ALA A 419 52.25 -25.67 14.37
N THR A 420 51.16 -26.45 14.29
CA THR A 420 51.15 -27.86 14.67
C THR A 420 52.09 -28.70 13.78
N ARG A 421 52.10 -28.44 12.47
CA ARG A 421 52.98 -29.13 11.52
C ARG A 421 54.45 -28.84 11.79
N LEU A 422 54.81 -27.58 12.03
CA LEU A 422 56.16 -27.15 12.38
C LEU A 422 56.63 -27.77 13.69
N LEU A 423 55.76 -27.81 14.72
CA LEU A 423 56.04 -28.48 15.99
C LEU A 423 56.40 -29.97 15.77
N VAL A 424 55.60 -30.69 14.98
CA VAL A 424 55.84 -32.10 14.65
C VAL A 424 57.14 -32.30 13.84
N ALA A 425 57.45 -31.41 12.91
CA ALA A 425 58.67 -31.46 12.12
C ALA A 425 59.93 -31.22 12.97
N ASN A 426 59.89 -30.24 13.87
CA ASN A 426 61.00 -29.91 14.77
C ASN A 426 61.29 -31.08 15.74
N VAL A 427 60.25 -31.71 16.28
CA VAL A 427 60.37 -32.93 17.10
C VAL A 427 61.00 -34.09 16.32
N LYS A 428 60.68 -34.25 15.02
CA LYS A 428 61.26 -35.30 14.16
C LYS A 428 62.72 -35.05 13.77
N GLN A 429 63.13 -33.78 13.64
CA GLN A 429 64.42 -33.41 13.05
C GLN A 429 65.59 -33.48 14.04
N HIS A 430 65.36 -33.44 15.36
CA HIS A 430 66.44 -33.25 16.35
C HIS A 430 66.59 -34.39 17.37
N LEU A 431 66.87 -35.58 16.84
CA LEU A 431 67.38 -36.74 17.59
C LEU A 431 68.91 -36.69 17.87
N ALA A 432 69.52 -35.51 17.99
CA ALA A 432 70.96 -35.37 18.31
C ALA A 432 71.26 -34.24 19.30
N THR A 433 72.11 -34.56 20.28
CA THR A 433 72.68 -33.77 21.40
C THR A 433 71.72 -33.18 22.46
N LYS A 434 72.21 -33.12 23.71
CA LYS A 434 71.40 -32.91 24.93
C LYS A 434 70.97 -31.44 25.14
N ASP A 435 71.85 -30.49 24.86
CA ASP A 435 71.59 -29.07 25.11
C ASP A 435 70.59 -28.47 24.11
N GLU A 436 70.64 -28.90 22.84
CA GLU A 436 69.61 -28.57 21.83
C GLU A 436 68.25 -29.16 22.21
N ARG A 437 68.24 -30.33 22.86
CA ARG A 437 67.02 -30.99 23.35
C ARG A 437 66.34 -30.21 24.46
N ASP A 438 67.10 -29.64 25.40
CA ASP A 438 66.55 -28.87 26.53
C ASP A 438 66.01 -27.51 26.07
N GLN A 439 66.68 -26.88 25.09
CA GLN A 439 66.18 -25.65 24.46
C GLN A 439 64.91 -25.92 23.63
N LEU A 440 64.87 -27.02 22.87
CA LEU A 440 63.68 -27.42 22.11
C LEU A 440 62.51 -27.81 23.03
N ASN A 441 62.77 -28.51 24.13
CA ASN A 441 61.74 -28.85 25.10
C ASN A 441 61.13 -27.57 25.70
N SER A 442 61.96 -26.58 26.02
CA SER A 442 61.47 -25.27 26.51
C SER A 442 60.61 -24.54 25.46
N GLN A 443 60.99 -24.60 24.17
CA GLN A 443 60.20 -24.03 23.07
C GLN A 443 58.91 -24.81 22.80
N ASN A 444 58.94 -26.14 22.85
CA ASN A 444 57.76 -26.99 22.73
C ASN A 444 56.77 -26.73 23.86
N ASP A 445 57.25 -26.57 25.10
CA ASP A 445 56.42 -26.25 26.26
C ASP A 445 55.81 -24.84 26.14
N ALA A 446 56.53 -23.88 25.55
CA ALA A 446 55.99 -22.56 25.23
C ALA A 446 54.90 -22.63 24.15
N LEU A 447 55.15 -23.33 23.05
CA LEU A 447 54.17 -23.51 21.96
C LEU A 447 52.95 -24.31 22.40
N GLN A 448 53.11 -25.33 23.25
CA GLN A 448 51.98 -26.08 23.80
C GLN A 448 51.10 -25.21 24.70
N ARG A 449 51.70 -24.31 25.48
CA ARG A 449 50.95 -23.33 26.28
C ARG A 449 50.19 -22.33 25.40
N GLU A 450 50.82 -21.83 24.35
CA GLU A 450 50.17 -20.93 23.38
C GLU A 450 49.01 -21.61 22.64
N ILE A 451 49.19 -22.86 22.18
CA ILE A 451 48.11 -23.67 21.59
C ILE A 451 46.97 -23.88 22.59
N GLY A 452 47.30 -24.11 23.87
CA GLY A 452 46.31 -24.22 24.94
C GLY A 452 45.48 -22.95 25.11
N GLN A 453 46.14 -21.79 25.15
CA GLN A 453 45.48 -20.49 25.25
C GLN A 453 44.59 -20.20 24.03
N LEU A 454 45.10 -20.40 22.81
CA LEU A 454 44.33 -20.16 21.59
C LEU A 454 43.11 -21.08 21.48
N LYS A 455 43.22 -22.34 21.92
CA LYS A 455 42.06 -23.25 21.97
C LYS A 455 40.99 -22.76 22.95
N GLN A 456 41.41 -22.24 24.09
CA GLN A 456 40.49 -21.70 25.10
C GLN A 456 39.80 -20.42 24.58
N GLU A 457 40.56 -19.52 23.97
CA GLU A 457 40.03 -18.29 23.38
C GLU A 457 39.06 -18.58 22.24
N ASN A 458 39.38 -19.53 21.36
CA ASN A 458 38.51 -19.91 20.25
C ASN A 458 37.21 -20.60 20.74
N ALA A 459 37.29 -21.38 21.83
CA ALA A 459 36.11 -21.94 22.47
C ALA A 459 35.21 -20.84 23.06
N GLN A 460 35.80 -19.81 23.69
CA GLN A 460 35.07 -18.67 24.24
C GLN A 460 34.40 -17.84 23.14
N LEU A 461 35.12 -17.49 22.08
CA LEU A 461 34.59 -16.74 20.93
C LEU A 461 33.41 -17.46 20.28
N LYS A 462 33.47 -18.80 20.19
CA LYS A 462 32.36 -19.59 19.67
C LYS A 462 31.12 -19.50 20.55
N ILE A 463 31.28 -19.57 21.88
CA ILE A 463 30.19 -19.40 22.84
C ILE A 463 29.57 -18.00 22.71
N ASP A 464 30.39 -16.96 22.62
CA ASP A 464 29.93 -15.59 22.52
C ASP A 464 29.20 -15.32 21.18
N SER A 465 29.72 -15.88 20.08
CA SER A 465 29.07 -15.84 18.77
C SER A 465 27.71 -16.54 18.78
N ASP A 466 27.63 -17.75 19.33
CA ASP A 466 26.37 -18.50 19.41
C ASP A 466 25.33 -17.75 20.26
N LYS A 467 25.78 -17.12 21.36
CA LYS A 467 24.92 -16.27 22.20
C LYS A 467 24.39 -15.05 21.44
N ALA A 468 25.24 -14.33 20.71
CA ALA A 468 24.84 -13.17 19.92
C ALA A 468 23.82 -13.54 18.82
N VAL A 469 24.01 -14.68 18.14
CA VAL A 469 23.06 -15.19 17.13
C VAL A 469 21.70 -15.52 17.75
N GLN A 470 21.67 -16.09 18.95
CA GLN A 470 20.41 -16.38 19.65
C GLN A 470 19.70 -15.11 20.09
N GLU A 471 20.42 -14.12 20.65
CA GLU A 471 19.87 -12.81 20.99
C GLU A 471 19.27 -12.12 19.76
N GLN A 472 19.96 -12.16 18.62
CA GLN A 472 19.48 -11.58 17.36
C GLN A 472 18.20 -12.26 16.86
N LYS A 473 18.13 -13.59 16.89
CA LYS A 473 16.92 -14.33 16.51
C LYS A 473 15.74 -13.99 17.43
N SER A 474 15.99 -13.83 18.72
CA SER A 474 14.95 -13.45 19.68
C SER A 474 14.38 -12.06 19.38
N LEU A 475 15.25 -11.09 19.09
CA LEU A 475 14.83 -9.72 18.75
C LEU A 475 14.06 -9.66 17.43
N ALA A 476 14.52 -10.37 16.40
CA ALA A 476 13.85 -10.42 15.09
C ALA A 476 12.45 -11.06 15.20
N ASN A 477 12.31 -12.11 16.01
CA ASN A 477 11.02 -12.75 16.25
C ASN A 477 10.06 -11.81 17.00
N GLU A 478 10.55 -11.09 18.01
CA GLU A 478 9.75 -10.12 18.75
C GLU A 478 9.27 -8.96 17.86
N GLN A 479 10.14 -8.46 16.98
CA GLN A 479 9.77 -7.44 16.01
C GLN A 479 8.68 -7.93 15.03
N ARG A 480 8.82 -9.15 14.50
CA ARG A 480 7.79 -9.75 13.64
C ARG A 480 6.46 -9.89 14.36
N ARG A 481 6.47 -10.28 15.64
CA ARG A 481 5.29 -10.37 16.48
C ARG A 481 4.60 -9.01 16.62
N ILE A 482 5.34 -7.96 16.97
CA ILE A 482 4.80 -6.60 17.11
C ILE A 482 4.21 -6.09 15.79
N VAL A 483 4.90 -6.29 14.66
CA VAL A 483 4.39 -5.89 13.34
C VAL A 483 3.09 -6.61 13.00
N ALA A 484 3.04 -7.92 13.23
CA ALA A 484 1.82 -8.70 13.00
C ALA A 484 0.66 -8.21 13.88
N GLU A 485 0.92 -7.87 15.14
CA GLU A 485 -0.08 -7.33 16.07
C GLU A 485 -0.58 -5.95 15.64
N LEU A 486 0.30 -5.04 15.21
CA LEU A 486 -0.05 -3.70 14.73
C LEU A 486 -0.99 -3.71 13.52
N LEU A 487 -0.91 -4.76 12.70
CA LEU A 487 -1.75 -4.92 11.50
C LEU A 487 -3.13 -5.53 11.81
N THR A 488 -3.38 -5.94 13.06
CA THR A 488 -4.71 -6.45 13.44
C THR A 488 -5.74 -5.33 13.42
N ILE A 489 -6.99 -5.68 13.08
CA ILE A 489 -8.13 -4.74 13.08
C ILE A 489 -8.25 -4.04 14.44
N LYS A 490 -8.04 -4.78 15.54
CA LYS A 490 -8.02 -4.25 16.90
C LYS A 490 -7.04 -3.09 17.06
N GLU A 491 -5.78 -3.27 16.66
CA GLU A 491 -4.77 -2.23 16.86
C GLU A 491 -4.98 -1.05 15.90
N LEU A 492 -5.51 -1.30 14.70
CA LEU A 492 -5.91 -0.23 13.77
C LEU A 492 -7.05 0.63 14.31
N ASP A 493 -8.09 0.02 14.87
CA ASP A 493 -9.20 0.74 15.50
C ASP A 493 -8.74 1.53 16.73
N CYS A 494 -7.85 0.94 17.53
CA CYS A 494 -7.21 1.63 18.66
C CYS A 494 -6.37 2.83 18.19
N ALA A 495 -5.56 2.67 17.13
CA ALA A 495 -4.79 3.78 16.55
C ALA A 495 -5.71 4.90 16.05
N ASN A 496 -6.79 4.54 15.37
CA ASN A 496 -7.78 5.50 14.89
C ASN A 496 -8.47 6.25 16.05
N LEU A 497 -8.82 5.56 17.13
CA LEU A 497 -9.38 6.18 18.34
C LEU A 497 -8.39 7.19 18.96
N ILE A 498 -7.11 6.82 19.07
CA ILE A 498 -6.07 7.72 19.57
C ILE A 498 -6.00 8.98 18.71
N ALA A 499 -5.87 8.83 17.38
CA ALA A 499 -5.65 9.92 16.45
C ALA A 499 -6.86 10.85 16.30
N THR A 500 -8.07 10.29 16.23
CA THR A 500 -9.27 11.06 15.88
C THR A 500 -10.06 11.56 17.08
N LYS A 501 -9.90 10.95 18.26
CA LYS A 501 -10.68 11.32 19.46
C LYS A 501 -9.79 11.69 20.64
N LEU A 502 -8.90 10.81 21.07
CA LEU A 502 -8.20 10.99 22.36
C LEU A 502 -7.16 12.12 22.30
N ILE A 503 -6.32 12.16 21.26
CA ILE A 503 -5.35 13.26 21.10
C ILE A 503 -6.08 14.59 20.90
N PRO A 504 -7.03 14.76 19.95
CA PRO A 504 -7.72 16.04 19.77
C PRO A 504 -8.43 16.55 21.02
N SER A 505 -9.13 15.67 21.75
CA SER A 505 -9.82 16.05 22.99
C SER A 505 -8.83 16.46 24.08
N SER A 506 -7.73 15.72 24.22
CA SER A 506 -6.69 16.02 25.20
C SER A 506 -5.94 17.31 24.89
N THR A 507 -5.62 17.55 23.61
CA THR A 507 -5.01 18.81 23.16
C THR A 507 -5.94 19.99 23.37
N THR A 508 -7.24 19.85 23.08
CA THR A 508 -8.22 20.92 23.28
C THR A 508 -8.30 21.32 24.76
N TYR A 509 -8.39 20.34 25.65
CA TYR A 509 -8.44 20.61 27.09
C TYR A 509 -7.09 21.15 27.62
N PHE A 510 -5.97 20.66 27.11
CA PHE A 510 -4.64 21.22 27.40
C PHE A 510 -4.55 22.71 27.02
N LEU A 511 -4.99 23.09 25.81
CA LEU A 511 -5.00 24.48 25.37
C LEU A 511 -5.93 25.35 26.22
N HIS A 512 -7.08 24.81 26.65
CA HIS A 512 -7.97 25.49 27.59
C HIS A 512 -7.26 25.84 28.91
N LEU A 513 -6.49 24.92 29.48
CA LEU A 513 -5.70 25.18 30.70
C LEU A 513 -4.62 26.25 30.47
N VAL A 514 -3.97 26.25 29.30
CA VAL A 514 -2.97 27.27 28.95
C VAL A 514 -3.61 28.65 28.85
N GLU A 515 -4.78 28.76 28.24
CA GLU A 515 -5.52 30.04 28.17
C GLU A 515 -6.04 30.50 29.53
N GLU A 516 -6.53 29.57 30.37
CA GLU A 516 -6.93 29.91 31.74
C GLU A 516 -5.74 30.42 32.57
N ALA A 517 -4.56 29.80 32.43
CA ALA A 517 -3.33 30.26 33.08
C ALA A 517 -2.91 31.66 32.59
N LYS A 518 -3.02 31.94 31.30
CA LYS A 518 -2.70 33.27 30.72
C LYS A 518 -3.59 34.38 31.23
N GLN A 519 -4.86 34.08 31.54
CA GLN A 519 -5.78 35.06 32.12
C GLN A 519 -5.34 35.50 33.53
N LEU A 520 -4.72 34.60 34.29
CA LEU A 520 -4.19 34.88 35.63
C LEU A 520 -2.76 35.43 35.61
N ASP A 521 -1.96 35.01 34.63
CA ASP A 521 -0.58 35.46 34.43
C ASP A 521 -0.28 35.63 32.93
N SER A 522 -0.31 36.89 32.49
CA SER A 522 -0.05 37.28 31.10
C SER A 522 1.37 36.91 30.59
N SER A 523 2.29 36.51 31.48
CA SER A 523 3.64 36.08 31.12
C SER A 523 3.75 34.61 30.68
N VAL A 524 2.68 33.82 30.79
CA VAL A 524 2.64 32.41 30.36
C VAL A 524 2.90 32.29 28.86
N ARG A 525 3.92 31.51 28.48
CA ARG A 525 4.33 31.26 27.08
C ARG A 525 4.54 29.77 26.83
N ILE A 526 3.45 29.00 26.88
CA ILE A 526 3.45 27.56 26.58
C ILE A 526 2.96 27.36 25.14
N LYS A 527 3.73 26.60 24.35
CA LYS A 527 3.45 26.27 22.95
C LYS A 527 3.04 24.81 22.76
N ASP A 528 3.59 23.92 23.58
CA ASP A 528 3.32 22.49 23.53
C ASP A 528 3.38 21.85 24.91
N TYR A 529 2.92 20.59 25.00
CA TYR A 529 2.81 19.84 26.24
C TYR A 529 4.14 19.26 26.74
N HIS A 530 5.27 19.47 26.06
CA HIS A 530 6.59 19.06 26.55
C HIS A 530 7.24 20.13 27.44
N GLN A 531 6.71 21.34 27.47
CA GLN A 531 7.23 22.43 28.29
C GLN A 531 6.74 22.33 29.75
N ASP A 532 7.59 22.74 30.68
CA ASP A 532 7.23 22.85 32.10
C ASP A 532 6.20 23.95 32.33
N PHE A 533 5.34 23.76 33.34
CA PHE A 533 4.38 24.79 33.76
C PHE A 533 5.14 25.95 34.46
N PRO A 534 5.02 27.19 33.97
CA PRO A 534 5.85 28.30 34.45
C PRO A 534 5.48 28.74 35.87
N THR A 535 6.46 29.25 36.60
CA THR A 535 6.26 29.84 37.94
C THR A 535 5.38 31.07 37.87
N PHE A 536 4.43 31.18 38.80
CA PHE A 536 3.45 32.28 38.87
C PHE A 536 4.11 33.64 39.14
N LYS A 537 3.74 34.65 38.35
CA LYS A 537 4.17 36.06 38.45
C LYS A 537 2.99 37.05 38.50
N GLY A 538 1.75 36.56 38.61
CA GLY A 538 0.54 37.38 38.70
C GLY A 538 0.23 37.90 40.10
N GLU A 539 -1.01 38.34 40.32
CA GLU A 539 -1.47 38.87 41.61
C GLU A 539 -1.61 37.76 42.67
N VAL A 540 -1.27 38.05 43.93
CA VAL A 540 -1.27 37.05 45.02
C VAL A 540 -2.64 36.39 45.21
N ALA A 541 -3.74 37.10 44.94
CA ALA A 541 -5.10 36.58 45.03
C ALA A 541 -5.39 35.42 44.05
N ASP A 542 -4.69 35.37 42.91
CA ASP A 542 -4.88 34.36 41.87
C ASP A 542 -3.93 33.15 42.01
N LYS A 543 -2.98 33.22 42.94
CA LYS A 543 -1.91 32.21 43.10
C LYS A 543 -2.46 30.81 43.31
N GLU A 544 -3.44 30.64 44.20
CA GLU A 544 -4.02 29.33 44.50
C GLU A 544 -4.72 28.73 43.26
N ARG A 545 -5.44 29.57 42.50
CA ARG A 545 -6.12 29.15 41.27
C ARG A 545 -5.10 28.73 40.20
N TYR A 546 -4.04 29.51 40.05
CA TYR A 546 -2.96 29.20 39.11
C TYR A 546 -2.24 27.89 39.46
N GLU A 547 -1.98 27.63 40.74
CA GLU A 547 -1.39 26.37 41.20
C GLU A 547 -2.27 25.16 40.87
N LYS A 548 -3.60 25.27 41.05
CA LYS A 548 -4.55 24.22 40.64
C LYS A 548 -4.56 23.97 39.13
N ILE A 549 -4.40 25.01 38.31
CA ILE A 549 -4.23 24.85 36.84
C ILE A 549 -2.93 24.08 36.55
N GLY A 550 -1.86 24.40 37.27
CA GLY A 550 -0.57 23.71 37.13
C GLY A 550 -0.63 22.21 37.44
N GLU A 551 -1.44 21.78 38.41
CA GLU A 551 -1.67 20.36 38.68
C GLU A 551 -2.40 19.65 37.53
N LYS A 552 -3.48 20.26 37.01
CA LYS A 552 -4.22 19.74 35.85
C LYS A 552 -3.33 19.70 34.60
N TYR A 553 -2.46 20.70 34.42
CA TYR A 553 -1.50 20.76 33.34
C TYR A 553 -0.55 19.55 33.38
N LYS A 554 0.02 19.25 34.55
CA LYS A 554 0.90 18.08 34.74
C LYS A 554 0.15 16.75 34.47
N ALA A 555 -1.11 16.66 34.88
CA ALA A 555 -1.94 15.51 34.56
C ALA A 555 -2.12 15.34 33.05
N MET A 556 -2.43 16.43 32.34
CA MET A 556 -2.60 16.43 30.89
C MET A 556 -1.31 16.10 30.13
N GLN A 557 -0.18 16.60 30.59
CA GLN A 557 1.12 16.24 30.02
C GLN A 557 1.36 14.72 30.10
N ARG A 558 1.10 14.10 31.26
CA ARG A 558 1.23 12.64 31.43
C ARG A 558 0.27 11.86 30.54
N LEU A 559 -0.96 12.34 30.40
CA LEU A 559 -1.98 11.73 29.54
C LEU A 559 -1.58 11.78 28.06
N LEU A 560 -1.15 12.95 27.57
CA LEU A 560 -0.69 13.11 26.20
C LEU A 560 0.57 12.27 25.92
N LEU A 561 1.53 12.24 26.84
CA LEU A 561 2.71 11.38 26.72
C LEU A 561 2.35 9.89 26.65
N ALA A 562 1.36 9.42 27.43
CA ALA A 562 0.91 8.03 27.36
C ALA A 562 0.34 7.68 25.97
N LEU A 563 -0.35 8.61 25.32
CA LEU A 563 -0.91 8.41 23.98
C LEU A 563 0.16 8.47 22.87
N THR A 564 1.24 9.23 23.06
CA THR A 564 2.27 9.46 22.04
C THR A 564 3.55 8.64 22.20
N ASP A 565 3.68 7.85 23.27
CA ASP A 565 4.84 6.99 23.54
C ASP A 565 4.87 5.72 22.66
N THR A 566 5.10 5.90 21.36
CA THR A 566 5.26 4.82 20.38
C THR A 566 6.57 4.05 20.53
N LYS A 567 7.52 4.57 21.31
CA LYS A 567 8.85 3.95 21.48
C LYS A 567 8.81 2.84 22.53
N ASN A 568 8.25 3.13 23.71
CA ASN A 568 8.20 2.14 24.78
C ASN A 568 6.89 1.34 24.77
N ASN A 569 5.85 1.83 24.09
CA ASN A 569 4.55 1.17 23.96
C ASN A 569 4.10 1.21 22.49
N PRO A 570 4.69 0.36 21.64
CA PRO A 570 4.42 0.40 20.20
C PRO A 570 2.94 0.12 19.90
N LEU A 571 2.27 -0.71 20.69
CA LEU A 571 0.88 -1.09 20.48
C LEU A 571 -0.08 0.04 20.89
N PRO A 572 -0.97 0.51 20.00
CA PRO A 572 -2.03 1.45 20.32
C PRO A 572 -2.89 1.05 21.51
N SER A 573 -3.26 -0.24 21.66
CA SER A 573 -4.10 -0.69 22.77
C SER A 573 -3.40 -0.59 24.13
N GLU A 574 -2.09 -0.81 24.19
CA GLU A 574 -1.29 -0.60 25.41
C GLU A 574 -1.26 0.88 25.79
N ARG A 575 -1.10 1.77 24.80
CA ARG A 575 -1.15 3.23 25.02
C ARG A 575 -2.50 3.69 25.54
N ILE A 576 -3.61 3.15 24.99
CA ILE A 576 -4.96 3.42 25.51
C ILE A 576 -5.10 2.92 26.95
N THR A 577 -4.55 1.75 27.26
CA THR A 577 -4.59 1.18 28.63
C THR A 577 -3.87 2.10 29.61
N LYS A 578 -2.63 2.49 29.31
CA LYS A 578 -1.85 3.43 30.13
C LYS A 578 -2.52 4.80 30.26
N PHE A 579 -3.08 5.31 29.17
CA PHE A 579 -3.86 6.55 29.20
C PHE A 579 -5.07 6.41 30.12
N SER A 580 -5.81 5.31 30.04
CA SER A 580 -7.02 5.06 30.85
C SER A 580 -6.70 4.96 32.34
N GLU A 581 -5.65 4.23 32.69
CA GLU A 581 -5.14 4.13 34.08
C GLU A 581 -4.71 5.50 34.61
N SER A 582 -3.93 6.24 33.81
CA SER A 582 -3.51 7.60 34.16
C SER A 582 -4.72 8.53 34.32
N LEU A 583 -5.72 8.44 33.44
CA LEU A 583 -6.93 9.27 33.49
C LEU A 583 -7.72 8.97 34.77
N ALA A 584 -7.91 7.70 35.11
CA ALA A 584 -8.59 7.29 36.34
C ALA A 584 -7.87 7.81 37.59
N ASN A 585 -6.54 7.69 37.65
CA ASN A 585 -5.72 8.16 38.78
C ASN A 585 -5.81 9.68 38.96
N HIS A 586 -5.65 10.45 37.90
CA HIS A 586 -5.74 11.91 37.98
C HIS A 586 -7.17 12.38 38.21
N ASN A 587 -8.18 11.65 37.71
CA ASN A 587 -9.57 11.97 37.97
C ASN A 587 -9.91 11.82 39.45
N ALA A 588 -9.38 10.81 40.14
CA ALA A 588 -9.55 10.66 41.59
C ALA A 588 -8.97 11.85 42.38
N GLN A 589 -7.83 12.40 41.93
CA GLN A 589 -7.16 13.55 42.57
C GLN A 589 -7.87 14.87 42.25
N ILE A 590 -8.24 15.11 41.00
CA ILE A 590 -8.76 16.40 40.51
C ILE A 590 -10.25 16.57 40.81
N LYS A 591 -11.00 15.48 41.04
CA LYS A 591 -12.44 15.54 41.33
C LYS A 591 -12.77 16.35 42.59
N GLU A 592 -11.83 16.50 43.52
CA GLU A 592 -11.97 17.37 44.70
C GLU A 592 -12.15 18.85 44.32
N TYR A 593 -11.64 19.28 43.16
CA TYR A 593 -11.74 20.66 42.68
C TYR A 593 -13.08 21.01 42.01
N ARG A 594 -13.97 20.04 41.81
CA ARG A 594 -15.30 20.22 41.17
C ARG A 594 -15.24 20.97 39.82
N ASP A 595 -14.16 20.78 39.07
CA ASP A 595 -13.99 21.41 37.75
C ASP A 595 -14.89 20.75 36.70
N SER A 596 -15.87 21.50 36.21
CA SER A 596 -16.80 21.02 35.19
C SER A 596 -16.14 20.70 33.84
N ALA A 597 -15.09 21.44 33.45
CA ALA A 597 -14.38 21.22 32.20
C ALA A 597 -13.57 19.92 32.26
N TRP A 598 -12.87 19.67 33.37
CA TRP A 598 -12.18 18.39 33.61
C TRP A 598 -13.15 17.20 33.61
N ILE A 599 -14.28 17.35 34.30
CA ILE A 599 -15.31 16.29 34.38
C ILE A 599 -15.85 15.98 32.98
N HIS A 600 -16.10 17.01 32.16
CA HIS A 600 -16.57 16.82 30.79
C HIS A 600 -15.51 16.14 29.92
N TYR A 601 -14.27 16.61 29.95
CA TYR A 601 -13.15 16.01 29.22
C TYR A 601 -12.97 14.53 29.56
N SER A 602 -12.86 14.21 30.86
CA SER A 602 -12.66 12.84 31.34
C SER A 602 -13.81 11.91 30.94
N LYS A 603 -15.07 12.39 31.03
CA LYS A 603 -16.25 11.64 30.60
C LYS A 603 -16.24 11.37 29.10
N SER A 604 -15.92 12.37 28.28
CA SER A 604 -15.85 12.23 26.82
C SER A 604 -14.78 11.22 26.39
N CYS A 605 -13.61 11.23 27.03
CA CYS A 605 -12.58 10.22 26.80
C CYS A 605 -13.04 8.82 27.21
N ALA A 606 -13.65 8.66 28.40
CA ALA A 606 -14.14 7.37 28.87
C ALA A 606 -15.23 6.79 27.96
N ILE A 607 -16.13 7.62 27.42
CA ILE A 607 -17.15 7.21 26.45
C ILE A 607 -16.50 6.76 25.14
N ALA A 608 -15.55 7.54 24.61
CA ALA A 608 -14.86 7.22 23.37
C ALA A 608 -14.10 5.88 23.47
N ILE A 609 -13.43 5.63 24.61
CA ILE A 609 -12.79 4.35 24.92
C ILE A 609 -13.83 3.24 25.02
N GLY A 610 -14.94 3.50 25.74
CA GLY A 610 -16.04 2.54 25.89
C GLY A 610 -16.58 2.05 24.55
N ILE A 611 -16.94 2.96 23.64
CA ILE A 611 -17.55 2.64 22.33
C ILE A 611 -16.65 1.72 21.50
N VAL A 612 -15.35 2.00 21.45
CA VAL A 612 -14.39 1.23 20.64
C VAL A 612 -14.00 -0.08 21.33
N CYS A 613 -13.82 -0.07 22.66
CA CYS A 613 -13.39 -1.25 23.39
C CYS A 613 -14.52 -2.27 23.62
N THR A 614 -15.80 -1.87 23.68
CA THR A 614 -16.92 -2.81 23.89
C THR A 614 -17.20 -3.72 22.69
N GLY A 615 -16.68 -3.42 21.50
CA GLY A 615 -16.76 -4.29 20.32
C GLY A 615 -15.55 -5.21 20.09
N ILE A 616 -14.45 -5.00 20.83
CA ILE A 616 -13.12 -5.53 20.47
C ILE A 616 -12.39 -6.21 21.66
N ILE A 617 -12.65 -5.82 22.91
CA ILE A 617 -11.91 -6.28 24.09
C ILE A 617 -12.88 -6.79 25.19
N PRO A 618 -12.73 -8.02 25.71
CA PRO A 618 -13.58 -8.49 26.80
C PRO A 618 -13.30 -7.76 28.13
N GLY A 619 -14.30 -7.05 28.63
CA GLY A 619 -14.66 -6.94 30.05
C GLY A 619 -13.87 -5.99 30.97
N ILE A 620 -12.54 -5.94 30.94
CA ILE A 620 -11.78 -5.38 32.08
C ILE A 620 -11.55 -3.86 31.99
N ILE A 621 -11.22 -3.32 30.82
CA ILE A 621 -10.93 -1.87 30.65
C ILE A 621 -12.21 -1.03 30.78
N ALA A 622 -13.33 -1.52 30.23
CA ALA A 622 -14.62 -0.85 30.37
C ALA A 622 -15.06 -0.80 31.84
N LEU A 623 -14.82 -1.86 32.62
CA LEU A 623 -15.12 -1.89 34.06
C LEU A 623 -14.23 -0.93 34.86
N LEU A 624 -12.95 -0.76 34.53
CA LEU A 624 -12.07 0.20 35.21
C LEU A 624 -12.45 1.66 34.91
N ALA A 625 -12.71 1.98 33.63
CA ALA A 625 -13.18 3.32 33.25
C ALA A 625 -14.55 3.65 33.86
N TYR A 626 -15.48 2.69 33.85
CA TYR A 626 -16.85 2.85 34.35
C TYR A 626 -16.94 2.84 35.89
N SER A 627 -16.16 2.00 36.58
CA SER A 627 -16.16 1.92 38.05
C SER A 627 -15.50 3.13 38.72
N SER A 628 -14.49 3.74 38.08
CA SER A 628 -13.90 5.00 38.56
C SER A 628 -14.92 6.16 38.64
N TYR A 629 -16.03 6.05 37.90
CA TYR A 629 -17.07 7.08 37.79
C TYR A 629 -18.23 6.89 38.78
N LYS A 630 -18.68 5.64 39.04
CA LYS A 630 -19.79 5.36 39.97
C LYS A 630 -19.30 4.95 41.37
N GLY A 631 -19.10 5.94 42.22
CA GLY A 631 -19.06 5.74 43.68
C GLY A 631 -20.46 5.47 44.22
N LYS A 632 -20.73 4.22 44.62
CA LYS A 632 -21.92 3.68 45.31
C LYS A 632 -23.19 3.41 44.47
N SER A 633 -23.84 2.32 44.91
CA SER A 633 -24.98 1.57 44.37
C SER A 633 -26.23 2.39 44.04
N SER A 634 -26.86 2.11 42.89
CA SER A 634 -28.13 1.35 42.81
C SER A 634 -28.87 1.53 41.48
N SER A 635 -29.65 0.49 41.17
CA SER A 635 -30.95 0.48 40.48
C SER A 635 -31.00 0.86 38.99
N LEU A 636 -31.19 -0.18 38.18
CA LEU A 636 -31.92 -0.09 36.93
C LEU A 636 -33.32 0.48 37.20
N PHE A 637 -33.80 1.32 36.29
CA PHE A 637 -35.15 1.90 36.19
C PHE A 637 -35.49 3.19 36.98
N PHE A 638 -35.78 4.21 36.15
CA PHE A 638 -36.68 5.37 36.30
C PHE A 638 -36.18 6.78 36.75
N VAL A 639 -36.76 7.75 36.02
CA VAL A 639 -37.05 9.18 36.28
C VAL A 639 -36.05 10.22 35.75
N LYS A 640 -36.46 10.87 34.65
CA LYS A 640 -35.87 12.09 34.08
C LYS A 640 -36.05 13.29 35.02
N SER A 641 -35.04 14.15 35.09
CA SER A 641 -35.15 15.45 35.78
C SER A 641 -35.05 16.61 34.77
N ILE A 642 -35.63 17.75 35.14
CA ILE A 642 -35.78 18.97 34.31
C ILE A 642 -34.42 19.55 33.82
N GLY A 643 -33.29 19.08 34.37
CA GLY A 643 -31.94 19.40 33.84
C GLY A 643 -31.54 18.64 32.57
N GLU A 644 -32.24 17.56 32.19
CA GLU A 644 -31.97 16.79 30.97
C GLU A 644 -32.58 17.43 29.71
N GLU A 645 -33.53 18.36 29.83
CA GLU A 645 -34.15 19.05 28.69
C GLU A 645 -33.18 20.03 27.99
N TYR A 646 -32.15 20.49 28.71
CA TYR A 646 -31.08 21.33 28.17
C TYR A 646 -29.94 20.50 27.51
N VAL A 647 -29.81 19.22 27.89
CA VAL A 647 -28.87 18.28 27.27
C VAL A 647 -29.50 17.65 26.03
N ASP A 648 -30.81 17.36 26.06
CA ASP A 648 -31.59 16.86 24.91
C ASP A 648 -31.58 17.84 23.71
N THR A 649 -31.43 19.15 23.94
CA THR A 649 -31.28 20.16 22.88
C THR A 649 -29.88 20.20 22.25
N MET A 650 -28.86 19.67 22.92
CA MET A 650 -27.52 19.47 22.34
C MET A 650 -27.36 18.06 21.72
N ASP A 651 -28.04 17.04 22.25
CA ASP A 651 -28.03 15.67 21.74
C ASP A 651 -28.74 15.50 20.38
N ALA A 652 -29.62 16.43 20.00
CA ALA A 652 -30.21 16.49 18.66
C ALA A 652 -29.19 16.76 17.53
N SER A 653 -27.96 17.16 17.85
CA SER A 653 -26.87 17.33 16.87
C SER A 653 -25.98 16.07 16.73
N LEU A 654 -26.13 15.07 17.60
CA LEU A 654 -25.30 13.86 17.65
C LEU A 654 -26.06 12.55 17.39
N LEU A 655 -27.40 12.58 17.35
CA LEU A 655 -28.26 11.42 17.09
C LEU A 655 -29.19 11.64 15.87
N ASN A 656 -28.62 11.66 14.67
CA ASN A 656 -29.36 11.36 13.45
C ASN A 656 -28.75 10.13 12.76
N SER A 657 -29.15 8.95 13.25
CA SER A 657 -29.14 7.71 12.47
C SER A 657 -30.11 6.70 13.11
N PRO A 658 -31.09 6.17 12.37
CA PRO A 658 -32.06 5.22 12.91
C PRO A 658 -31.47 3.80 12.92
N ILE A 659 -31.58 3.11 14.05
CA ILE A 659 -31.52 1.65 14.10
C ILE A 659 -32.88 1.17 14.61
N SER A 660 -33.62 0.50 13.72
CA SER A 660 -34.79 -0.29 14.09
C SER A 660 -34.33 -1.58 14.74
N VAL A 661 -34.85 -1.86 15.93
CA VAL A 661 -34.76 -3.18 16.56
C VAL A 661 -36.11 -3.85 16.31
N GLY A 662 -36.14 -4.78 15.36
CA GLY A 662 -37.25 -5.71 15.18
C GLY A 662 -36.98 -6.98 15.97
N ALA A 663 -37.79 -7.24 16.99
CA ALA A 663 -37.84 -8.51 17.70
C ALA A 663 -38.49 -9.59 16.80
N GLY A 664 -37.92 -10.79 16.80
CA GLY A 664 -38.37 -11.97 16.05
C GLY A 664 -37.26 -13.00 15.94
#